data_AF-A0AA43U337-F1
#
_entry.id   AF-A0AA43U337-F1
#
_cell.length_a   1.000
_cell.length_b   1.000
_cell.length_c   1.000
_cell.angle_alpha   90.00
_cell.angle_beta   90.00
_cell.angle_gamma   90.00
#
_symmetry.space_group_name_H-M   'P 1'
#
loop_
_entity.id
_entity.type
_entity.pdbx_description
1 polymer ?
#
loop_
_entity_poly.entity_id
_entity_poly.type
_entity_poly.pdbx_seq_one_letter_code
_entity_poly.pdbx_strand_id
1 'polypeptide(L)'
;MKKKQVYSFNDFLIANTTKPWLIFNDIDEEINSYCKKNIALLQDDTSYEDDEDDLNHSEYDFLDFYTEEIENIVNDFTEKNLENEEKEKISKLNPFEKIDFLKQYFDSTKNLEKKQFDEETYKNINYLFSIFTNINILSTGIEKVYDQGVEQLINFYKEKYGLNDNQIKFISLKQTQEDMLSQTEKALKQNYRLIINPVFKYKDCLSKVTFLDTTECTFGNLIYSKKTTRKQLLKSYWDFKIINNFLKINEIFLFKPKYQKRINVKKGTLYFTLTKYCYYSKSGASISSKNKKELSEEEIEAKLVGDPNFDYSSKRKSKLKENKSIIDHVLAELTSANYNFHEKRLENSDTKKTISNYTCSFDEFLNLIKNKDNIKVDWELSYDDFIDNFNSNMFFSKLFQMKYPNYKIGSKKILKLVANVNDEVDVLTRRKALEFYDNNLISISPNIEELYEYKVINDKEAKIAWFDFEGVTLPTPMIDYLPAWNQVISQTSIIKTQNNEIYESNDYVYDPKDFGIDTYKKIVDDLYDEEISYYIIYNISYERARLIEIKEALEIYWKKTMISDEDYQLYLNKIDFIINRLVDICNFFLSHMKKVFVIDRPINIGYINGAFSIKKIEYFVTENKLGQYLKHNIKPYSELNVKNGSSALIISTSRALNFIKDNEWNEKIKDLKIYCHNDVMAMLMAADLIKYLMKNKKEYLKNYEKYDV
;
A
#
# COMPACT_ATOMS: atom_id res chain seq x y z
N MET A 1 -14.58 -21.99 -16.70
CA MET A 1 -14.17 -20.67 -17.24
C MET A 1 -15.32 -19.94 -17.92
N LYS A 2 -16.00 -19.03 -17.21
CA LYS A 2 -16.83 -18.02 -17.89
C LYS A 2 -15.91 -16.94 -18.46
N LYS A 3 -16.00 -16.70 -19.77
CA LYS A 3 -15.22 -15.65 -20.42
C LYS A 3 -15.68 -14.29 -19.91
N LYS A 4 -14.78 -13.52 -19.28
CA LYS A 4 -15.03 -12.11 -18.94
C LYS A 4 -15.60 -11.37 -20.15
N GLN A 5 -16.77 -10.75 -19.95
CA GLN A 5 -17.53 -10.09 -21.02
C GLN A 5 -17.29 -8.58 -21.09
N VAL A 6 -16.78 -7.98 -20.00
CA VAL A 6 -16.53 -6.54 -19.91
C VAL A 6 -15.18 -6.33 -19.20
N TYR A 7 -14.38 -5.40 -19.74
CA TYR A 7 -13.05 -5.06 -19.27
C TYR A 7 -13.04 -3.65 -18.68
N SER A 8 -12.35 -3.47 -17.57
CA SER A 8 -12.26 -2.24 -16.79
C SER A 8 -10.90 -1.58 -16.95
N PHE A 9 -10.70 -0.44 -16.29
CA PHE A 9 -9.39 0.18 -16.19
C PHE A 9 -8.34 -0.73 -15.53
N ASN A 10 -8.75 -1.59 -14.57
CA ASN A 10 -7.81 -2.48 -13.89
C ASN A 10 -7.22 -3.51 -14.85
N ASP A 11 -8.00 -4.02 -15.78
CA ASP A 11 -7.50 -4.89 -16.85
C ASP A 11 -6.49 -4.15 -17.72
N PHE A 12 -6.82 -2.92 -18.09
CA PHE A 12 -5.92 -2.08 -18.88
C PHE A 12 -4.64 -1.71 -18.12
N LEU A 13 -4.72 -1.55 -16.80
CA LEU A 13 -3.59 -1.32 -15.92
C LEU A 13 -2.69 -2.56 -15.84
N ILE A 14 -3.26 -3.76 -15.68
CA ILE A 14 -2.51 -5.04 -15.76
C ILE A 14 -1.76 -5.09 -17.10
N ALA A 15 -2.43 -4.78 -18.21
CA ALA A 15 -1.82 -4.77 -19.55
C ALA A 15 -0.70 -3.73 -19.71
N ASN A 16 -0.51 -2.82 -18.75
CA ASN A 16 0.53 -1.81 -18.73
C ASN A 16 1.53 -1.97 -17.55
N THR A 17 1.33 -2.95 -16.67
CA THR A 17 2.22 -3.26 -15.53
C THR A 17 2.89 -4.62 -15.64
N THR A 18 2.24 -5.56 -16.32
CA THR A 18 2.69 -6.96 -16.43
C THR A 18 2.06 -7.61 -17.66
N LYS A 19 2.19 -8.93 -17.85
CA LYS A 19 1.85 -9.63 -19.09
C LYS A 19 0.34 -9.64 -19.40
N PRO A 20 -0.10 -9.50 -20.67
CA PRO A 20 -1.52 -9.41 -20.99
C PRO A 20 -2.29 -10.72 -20.75
N TRP A 21 -1.62 -11.87 -20.82
CA TRP A 21 -2.28 -13.16 -20.63
C TRP A 21 -2.85 -13.32 -19.22
N LEU A 22 -2.35 -12.56 -18.24
CA LEU A 22 -2.86 -12.53 -16.87
C LEU A 22 -4.32 -12.02 -16.78
N ILE A 23 -4.79 -11.30 -17.80
CA ILE A 23 -6.15 -10.74 -17.85
C ILE A 23 -7.17 -11.77 -18.35
N PHE A 24 -6.71 -12.74 -19.15
CA PHE A 24 -7.57 -13.62 -19.92
C PHE A 24 -7.57 -15.07 -19.42
N ASN A 25 -6.70 -15.40 -18.46
CA ASN A 25 -6.56 -16.75 -17.90
C ASN A 25 -6.82 -16.71 -16.39
N ASP A 26 -7.37 -17.80 -15.85
CA ASP A 26 -7.60 -17.95 -14.40
C ASP A 26 -6.29 -18.38 -13.73
N ILE A 27 -5.48 -17.39 -13.40
CA ILE A 27 -4.14 -17.60 -12.84
C ILE A 27 -4.22 -18.29 -11.48
N ASP A 28 -5.25 -18.00 -10.69
CA ASP A 28 -5.36 -18.57 -9.35
C ASP A 28 -5.73 -20.05 -9.42
N GLU A 29 -6.58 -20.48 -10.36
CA GLU A 29 -6.80 -21.90 -10.65
C GLU A 29 -5.50 -22.60 -11.12
N GLU A 30 -4.75 -21.98 -12.04
CA GLU A 30 -3.48 -22.54 -12.55
C GLU A 30 -2.40 -22.62 -11.47
N ILE A 31 -2.24 -21.58 -10.65
CA ILE A 31 -1.29 -21.54 -9.54
C ILE A 31 -1.71 -22.49 -8.44
N ASN A 32 -2.99 -22.56 -8.06
CA ASN A 32 -3.46 -23.48 -7.00
C ASN A 32 -3.31 -24.95 -7.41
N SER A 33 -3.51 -25.26 -8.69
CA SER A 33 -3.27 -26.59 -9.26
C SER A 33 -1.79 -27.00 -9.16
N TYR A 34 -0.86 -26.05 -9.37
CA TYR A 34 0.59 -26.27 -9.26
C TYR A 34 1.11 -26.25 -7.81
N CYS A 35 0.62 -25.32 -6.99
CA CYS A 35 1.08 -25.03 -5.64
C CYS A 35 0.22 -25.76 -4.59
N LYS A 36 0.09 -27.08 -4.72
CA LYS A 36 -0.75 -27.92 -3.84
C LYS A 36 -0.33 -27.97 -2.36
N LYS A 37 0.55 -27.10 -1.85
CA LYS A 37 0.98 -27.20 -0.43
C LYS A 37 1.48 -25.97 0.35
N ASN A 38 1.64 -24.76 -0.18
CA ASN A 38 2.23 -23.68 0.64
C ASN A 38 1.80 -22.26 0.21
N ILE A 39 0.53 -21.90 0.42
CA ILE A 39 0.00 -20.56 0.10
C ILE A 39 0.16 -19.55 1.26
N ALA A 40 0.42 -20.02 2.49
CA ALA A 40 0.30 -19.21 3.71
C ALA A 40 1.32 -18.04 3.85
N LEU A 41 2.35 -17.97 3.01
CA LEU A 41 3.39 -16.91 3.08
C LEU A 41 3.26 -15.86 1.98
N LEU A 42 2.30 -16.01 1.06
CA LEU A 42 2.16 -15.16 -0.13
C LEU A 42 1.35 -13.88 0.10
N GLN A 43 0.62 -13.76 1.22
CA GLN A 43 -0.44 -12.76 1.33
C GLN A 43 -0.06 -11.44 2.01
N ASP A 44 1.08 -11.30 2.70
CA ASP A 44 1.15 -10.20 3.69
C ASP A 44 2.39 -9.30 3.71
N ASP A 45 3.39 -9.42 2.83
CA ASP A 45 4.53 -8.48 2.81
C ASP A 45 5.28 -8.48 1.47
N THR A 46 4.57 -8.37 0.34
CA THR A 46 5.20 -8.19 -0.98
C THR A 46 5.33 -6.71 -1.38
N SER A 47 5.27 -5.78 -0.42
CA SER A 47 5.87 -4.47 -0.62
C SER A 47 7.37 -4.69 -0.73
N TYR A 48 7.85 -4.68 -1.97
CA TYR A 48 9.26 -4.76 -2.23
C TYR A 48 9.96 -3.48 -1.77
N GLU A 49 10.27 -3.34 -0.48
CA GLU A 49 11.04 -2.21 0.08
C GLU A 49 10.77 -0.89 -0.64
N ASP A 50 9.50 -0.62 -0.93
CA ASP A 50 9.05 0.62 -1.53
C ASP A 50 8.77 1.55 -0.34
N ASP A 51 9.24 2.80 -0.43
CA ASP A 51 9.17 3.82 0.61
C ASP A 51 7.82 3.78 1.35
N GLU A 52 7.84 3.65 2.68
CA GLU A 52 6.66 3.54 3.57
C GLU A 52 5.63 4.67 3.37
N ASP A 53 6.04 5.79 2.75
CA ASP A 53 5.16 6.91 2.40
C ASP A 53 4.11 6.57 1.31
N ASP A 54 4.28 5.48 0.53
CA ASP A 54 3.41 5.12 -0.62
C ASP A 54 2.45 3.94 -0.34
N LEU A 55 2.57 3.25 0.80
CA LEU A 55 1.70 2.10 1.16
C LEU A 55 0.21 2.48 1.21
N ASN A 56 -0.11 3.72 1.56
CA ASN A 56 -1.48 4.21 1.75
C ASN A 56 -2.24 4.53 0.45
N HIS A 57 -1.63 4.38 -0.74
CA HIS A 57 -2.31 4.67 -2.01
C HIS A 57 -2.64 3.43 -2.84
N SER A 58 -1.83 2.36 -2.74
CA SER A 58 -2.03 1.16 -3.56
C SER A 58 -3.21 0.29 -3.10
N GLU A 59 -3.49 0.24 -1.79
CA GLU A 59 -4.53 -0.64 -1.22
C GLU A 59 -5.95 -0.31 -1.71
N TYR A 60 -6.21 0.95 -2.03
CA TYR A 60 -7.54 1.42 -2.46
C TYR A 60 -7.83 1.14 -3.93
N ASP A 61 -6.79 1.15 -4.77
CA ASP A 61 -6.94 0.75 -6.16
C ASP A 61 -7.31 -0.74 -6.27
N PHE A 62 -7.02 -1.55 -5.24
CA PHE A 62 -7.41 -2.96 -5.15
C PHE A 62 -8.89 -3.17 -4.82
N LEU A 63 -9.66 -2.18 -4.38
CA LEU A 63 -11.09 -2.37 -4.09
C LEU A 63 -11.89 -2.85 -5.31
N ASP A 64 -11.60 -2.30 -6.48
CA ASP A 64 -12.23 -2.74 -7.72
C ASP A 64 -11.76 -4.16 -8.12
N PHE A 65 -10.51 -4.53 -7.82
CA PHE A 65 -10.00 -5.91 -8.03
C PHE A 65 -10.69 -6.90 -7.08
N TYR A 66 -10.81 -6.55 -5.80
CA TYR A 66 -11.52 -7.36 -4.82
C TYR A 66 -13.01 -7.50 -5.15
N THR A 67 -13.62 -6.48 -5.73
CA THR A 67 -15.02 -6.54 -6.17
C THR A 67 -15.21 -7.60 -7.26
N GLU A 68 -14.27 -7.70 -8.20
CA GLU A 68 -14.29 -8.75 -9.23
C GLU A 68 -14.08 -10.15 -8.63
N GLU A 69 -13.15 -10.27 -7.70
CA GLU A 69 -12.90 -11.51 -6.97
C GLU A 69 -14.13 -11.97 -6.17
N ILE A 70 -14.79 -11.06 -5.47
CA ILE A 70 -16.06 -11.29 -4.78
C ILE A 70 -17.11 -11.82 -5.76
N GLU A 71 -17.30 -11.12 -6.88
CA GLU A 71 -18.28 -11.53 -7.89
C GLU A 71 -17.98 -12.92 -8.43
N ASN A 72 -16.71 -13.26 -8.68
CA ASN A 72 -16.32 -14.58 -9.15
C ASN A 72 -16.65 -15.68 -8.12
N ILE A 73 -16.27 -15.48 -6.86
CA ILE A 73 -16.55 -16.45 -5.78
C ILE A 73 -18.06 -16.59 -5.53
N VAL A 74 -18.80 -15.48 -5.46
CA VAL A 74 -20.26 -15.49 -5.27
C VAL A 74 -20.94 -16.19 -6.43
N ASN A 75 -20.54 -15.88 -7.67
CA ASN A 75 -21.14 -16.47 -8.86
C ASN A 75 -20.88 -17.98 -8.91
N ASP A 76 -19.65 -18.43 -8.63
CA ASP A 76 -19.32 -19.86 -8.56
C ASP A 76 -20.17 -20.58 -7.50
N PHE A 77 -20.28 -20.00 -6.30
CA PHE A 77 -21.15 -20.52 -5.25
C PHE A 77 -22.62 -20.57 -5.71
N THR A 78 -23.13 -19.48 -6.26
CA THR A 78 -24.52 -19.31 -6.69
C THR A 78 -24.88 -20.33 -7.77
N GLU A 79 -23.99 -20.55 -8.74
CA GLU A 79 -24.22 -21.51 -9.82
C GLU A 79 -24.29 -22.94 -9.33
N LYS A 80 -23.38 -23.32 -8.42
CA LYS A 80 -23.26 -24.67 -7.89
C LYS A 80 -24.32 -25.02 -6.85
N ASN A 81 -24.77 -24.05 -6.04
CA ASN A 81 -25.46 -24.34 -4.78
C ASN A 81 -26.86 -23.75 -4.60
N LEU A 82 -27.28 -22.78 -5.41
CA LEU A 82 -28.58 -22.10 -5.23
C LEU A 82 -29.63 -22.54 -6.27
N GLU A 83 -30.92 -22.40 -5.94
CA GLU A 83 -32.01 -22.66 -6.89
C GLU A 83 -32.29 -21.45 -7.81
N ASN A 84 -32.96 -21.67 -8.95
CA ASN A 84 -33.14 -20.65 -10.00
C ASN A 84 -33.79 -19.33 -9.49
N GLU A 85 -34.73 -19.40 -8.54
CA GLU A 85 -35.36 -18.21 -7.98
C GLU A 85 -34.40 -17.39 -7.11
N GLU A 86 -33.53 -18.06 -6.35
CA GLU A 86 -32.49 -17.42 -5.54
C GLU A 86 -31.36 -16.86 -6.40
N LYS A 87 -31.00 -17.57 -7.50
CA LYS A 87 -30.07 -17.06 -8.52
C LYS A 87 -30.55 -15.73 -9.08
N GLU A 88 -31.83 -15.63 -9.42
CA GLU A 88 -32.40 -14.39 -9.96
C GLU A 88 -32.38 -13.25 -8.92
N LYS A 89 -32.67 -13.55 -7.64
CA LYS A 89 -32.59 -12.57 -6.54
C LYS A 89 -31.16 -12.06 -6.35
N ILE A 90 -30.17 -12.96 -6.21
CA ILE A 90 -28.76 -12.59 -6.05
C ILE A 90 -28.24 -11.79 -7.24
N SER A 91 -28.65 -12.14 -8.47
CA SER A 91 -28.14 -11.46 -9.67
C SER A 91 -28.45 -9.97 -9.73
N LYS A 92 -29.45 -9.52 -8.96
CA LYS A 92 -29.88 -8.12 -8.84
C LYS A 92 -29.21 -7.36 -7.70
N LEU A 93 -28.50 -8.07 -6.82
CA LEU A 93 -27.79 -7.48 -5.68
C LEU A 93 -26.42 -6.94 -6.13
N ASN A 94 -25.95 -5.90 -5.46
CA ASN A 94 -24.58 -5.42 -5.65
C ASN A 94 -23.58 -6.37 -4.92
N PRO A 95 -22.26 -6.27 -5.22
CA PRO A 95 -21.24 -7.15 -4.65
C PRO A 95 -21.25 -7.23 -3.12
N PHE A 96 -21.55 -6.13 -2.42
CA PHE A 96 -21.56 -6.11 -0.96
C PHE A 96 -22.83 -6.75 -0.39
N GLU A 97 -23.98 -6.46 -0.99
CA GLU A 97 -25.26 -7.07 -0.64
C GLU A 97 -25.24 -8.59 -0.89
N LYS A 98 -24.55 -9.03 -1.94
CA LYS A 98 -24.31 -10.45 -2.21
C LYS A 98 -23.58 -11.14 -1.05
N ILE A 99 -22.62 -10.47 -0.43
CA ILE A 99 -21.88 -11.02 0.70
C ILE A 99 -22.73 -11.06 1.95
N ASP A 100 -23.51 -10.02 2.22
CA ASP A 100 -24.47 -10.02 3.33
C ASP A 100 -25.53 -11.12 3.16
N PHE A 101 -26.00 -11.34 1.92
CA PHE A 101 -26.84 -12.49 1.59
C PHE A 101 -26.13 -13.81 1.91
N LEU A 102 -24.87 -13.98 1.48
CA LEU A 102 -24.10 -15.19 1.80
C LEU A 102 -23.93 -15.37 3.31
N LYS A 103 -23.62 -14.32 4.06
CA LYS A 103 -23.53 -14.40 5.54
C LYS A 103 -24.84 -14.89 6.15
N GLN A 104 -25.97 -14.29 5.75
CA GLN A 104 -27.28 -14.69 6.23
C GLN A 104 -27.64 -16.12 5.80
N TYR A 105 -27.29 -16.51 4.57
CA TYR A 105 -27.48 -17.87 4.06
C TYR A 105 -26.70 -18.87 4.91
N PHE A 106 -25.44 -18.60 5.22
CA PHE A 106 -24.59 -19.44 6.08
C PHE A 106 -25.04 -19.45 7.54
N ASP A 107 -25.48 -18.31 8.07
CA ASP A 107 -25.98 -18.21 9.45
C ASP A 107 -27.33 -18.94 9.62
N SER A 108 -28.20 -18.90 8.62
CA SER A 108 -29.47 -19.63 8.61
C SER A 108 -29.31 -21.13 8.33
N THR A 109 -28.24 -21.52 7.61
CA THR A 109 -27.86 -22.93 7.40
C THR A 109 -26.95 -23.51 8.48
N LYS A 110 -26.63 -22.78 9.57
CA LYS A 110 -25.86 -23.31 10.72
C LYS A 110 -26.44 -24.59 11.38
N ASN A 111 -27.67 -24.97 11.06
CA ASN A 111 -28.28 -26.24 11.48
C ASN A 111 -28.11 -27.41 10.47
N LEU A 112 -27.43 -27.20 9.33
CA LEU A 112 -27.10 -28.23 8.35
C LEU A 112 -25.58 -28.45 8.37
N GLU A 113 -25.17 -29.67 8.68
CA GLU A 113 -23.77 -30.05 8.96
C GLU A 113 -22.79 -29.67 7.84
N LYS A 114 -21.50 -29.57 8.21
CA LYS A 114 -20.27 -29.49 7.37
C LYS A 114 -20.18 -30.41 6.13
N LYS A 115 -21.21 -31.20 5.82
CA LYS A 115 -21.25 -32.23 4.77
C LYS A 115 -21.88 -31.80 3.43
N GLN A 116 -22.43 -30.59 3.31
CA GLN A 116 -23.17 -30.19 2.11
C GLN A 116 -22.34 -29.41 1.07
N PHE A 117 -21.19 -28.86 1.45
CA PHE A 117 -20.31 -28.11 0.55
C PHE A 117 -18.93 -28.77 0.48
N ASP A 118 -18.29 -28.75 -0.68
CA ASP A 118 -16.91 -29.21 -0.83
C ASP A 118 -15.90 -28.29 -0.09
N GLU A 119 -14.71 -28.83 0.24
CA GLU A 119 -13.67 -28.11 1.00
C GLU A 119 -13.24 -26.80 0.32
N GLU A 120 -13.28 -26.76 -1.01
CA GLU A 120 -12.89 -25.60 -1.81
C GLU A 120 -13.90 -24.48 -1.70
N THR A 121 -15.20 -24.79 -1.83
CA THR A 121 -16.31 -23.85 -1.63
C THR A 121 -16.27 -23.25 -0.22
N TYR A 122 -16.05 -24.08 0.80
CA TYR A 122 -15.94 -23.61 2.18
C TYR A 122 -14.72 -22.71 2.39
N LYS A 123 -13.57 -23.04 1.79
CA LYS A 123 -12.36 -22.21 1.84
C LYS A 123 -12.58 -20.86 1.17
N ASN A 124 -13.16 -20.84 -0.03
CA ASN A 124 -13.41 -19.63 -0.81
C ASN A 124 -14.38 -18.68 -0.10
N ILE A 125 -15.43 -19.21 0.55
CA ILE A 125 -16.41 -18.38 1.26
C ILE A 125 -15.84 -17.80 2.55
N ASN A 126 -15.07 -18.58 3.32
CA ASN A 126 -14.37 -18.04 4.49
C ASN A 126 -13.34 -17.00 4.10
N TYR A 127 -12.63 -17.21 2.98
CA TYR A 127 -11.75 -16.21 2.41
C TYR A 127 -12.53 -14.93 2.06
N LEU A 128 -13.64 -15.05 1.32
CA LEU A 128 -14.49 -13.92 0.97
C LEU A 128 -15.03 -13.16 2.20
N PHE A 129 -15.42 -13.84 3.28
CA PHE A 129 -15.81 -13.17 4.53
C PHE A 129 -14.65 -12.41 5.21
N SER A 130 -13.43 -12.94 5.13
CA SER A 130 -12.24 -12.27 5.65
C SER A 130 -11.91 -11.00 4.86
N ILE A 131 -11.92 -11.06 3.52
CA ILE A 131 -11.64 -9.88 2.68
C ILE A 131 -12.78 -8.86 2.77
N PHE A 132 -14.04 -9.30 2.80
CA PHE A 132 -15.20 -8.41 2.86
C PHE A 132 -15.14 -7.41 4.00
N THR A 133 -14.73 -7.86 5.18
CA THR A 133 -14.62 -6.98 6.35
C THR A 133 -13.64 -5.85 6.06
N ASN A 134 -12.47 -6.18 5.52
CA ASN A 134 -11.43 -5.22 5.12
C ASN A 134 -11.95 -4.26 4.04
N ILE A 135 -12.56 -4.78 2.98
CA ILE A 135 -13.13 -3.99 1.88
C ILE A 135 -14.21 -3.04 2.40
N ASN A 136 -15.09 -3.49 3.30
CA ASN A 136 -16.17 -2.66 3.82
C ASN A 136 -15.63 -1.47 4.64
N ILE A 137 -14.60 -1.69 5.44
CA ILE A 137 -13.90 -0.62 6.19
C ILE A 137 -13.28 0.40 5.23
N LEU A 138 -12.54 -0.08 4.23
CA LEU A 138 -11.91 0.76 3.20
C LEU A 138 -12.99 1.53 2.40
N SER A 139 -14.07 0.84 2.01
CA SER A 139 -15.21 1.39 1.27
C SER A 139 -15.90 2.52 2.03
N THR A 140 -16.17 2.37 3.33
CA THR A 140 -16.81 3.43 4.12
C THR A 140 -15.89 4.62 4.38
N GLY A 141 -14.59 4.36 4.57
CA GLY A 141 -13.60 5.44 4.60
C GLY A 141 -13.64 6.25 3.29
N ILE A 142 -13.65 5.56 2.16
CA ILE A 142 -13.77 6.15 0.82
C ILE A 142 -15.10 6.86 0.60
N GLU A 143 -16.21 6.28 1.05
CA GLU A 143 -17.56 6.86 0.94
C GLU A 143 -17.59 8.24 1.59
N LYS A 144 -16.98 8.40 2.78
CA LYS A 144 -16.86 9.71 3.45
C LYS A 144 -16.08 10.74 2.61
N VAL A 145 -15.00 10.34 1.95
CA VAL A 145 -14.23 11.24 1.06
C VAL A 145 -15.04 11.57 -0.18
N TYR A 146 -15.68 10.57 -0.76
CA TYR A 146 -16.51 10.68 -1.95
C TYR A 146 -17.68 11.62 -1.72
N ASP A 147 -18.42 11.47 -0.62
CA ASP A 147 -19.57 12.30 -0.27
C ASP A 147 -19.18 13.77 -0.09
N GLN A 148 -18.14 14.05 0.71
CA GLN A 148 -17.62 15.41 0.89
C GLN A 148 -17.14 16.02 -0.43
N GLY A 149 -16.51 15.20 -1.27
CA GLY A 149 -16.07 15.60 -2.60
C GLY A 149 -17.26 15.97 -3.48
N VAL A 150 -18.21 15.06 -3.68
CA VAL A 150 -19.35 15.28 -4.59
C VAL A 150 -20.22 16.43 -4.12
N GLU A 151 -20.41 16.61 -2.82
CA GLU A 151 -21.09 17.79 -2.27
C GLU A 151 -20.38 19.09 -2.68
N GLN A 152 -19.06 19.17 -2.49
CA GLN A 152 -18.28 20.35 -2.88
C GLN A 152 -18.25 20.57 -4.39
N LEU A 153 -18.22 19.49 -5.19
CA LEU A 153 -18.29 19.56 -6.65
C LEU A 153 -19.65 20.13 -7.09
N ILE A 154 -20.75 19.62 -6.55
CA ILE A 154 -22.10 20.12 -6.86
C ILE A 154 -22.19 21.61 -6.49
N ASN A 155 -21.71 21.99 -5.30
CA ASN A 155 -21.71 23.38 -4.86
C ASN A 155 -20.89 24.28 -5.80
N PHE A 156 -19.69 23.84 -6.21
CA PHE A 156 -18.89 24.54 -7.21
C PHE A 156 -19.66 24.77 -8.51
N TYR A 157 -20.37 23.76 -9.02
CA TYR A 157 -21.17 23.89 -10.24
C TYR A 157 -22.37 24.83 -10.07
N LYS A 158 -23.07 24.74 -8.93
CA LYS A 158 -24.17 25.64 -8.58
C LYS A 158 -23.71 27.10 -8.51
N GLU A 159 -22.57 27.36 -7.85
CA GLU A 159 -22.02 28.71 -7.70
C GLU A 159 -21.47 29.27 -9.02
N LYS A 160 -20.66 28.49 -9.74
CA LYS A 160 -19.97 28.94 -10.95
C LYS A 160 -20.91 29.15 -12.13
N TYR A 161 -21.93 28.30 -12.25
CA TYR A 161 -22.76 28.24 -13.44
C TYR A 161 -24.26 28.42 -13.17
N GLY A 162 -24.66 28.66 -11.92
CA GLY A 162 -26.07 28.86 -11.55
C GLY A 162 -26.94 27.61 -11.76
N LEU A 163 -26.40 26.40 -11.59
CA LEU A 163 -27.19 25.17 -11.78
C LEU A 163 -28.29 25.03 -10.72
N ASN A 164 -29.45 24.57 -11.17
CA ASN A 164 -30.53 24.07 -10.31
C ASN A 164 -30.48 22.54 -10.21
N ASP A 165 -31.12 21.97 -9.18
CA ASP A 165 -31.11 20.51 -8.93
C ASP A 165 -31.70 19.70 -10.10
N ASN A 166 -32.64 20.26 -10.86
CA ASN A 166 -33.22 19.62 -12.04
C ASN A 166 -32.25 19.48 -13.23
N GLN A 167 -31.11 20.18 -13.19
CA GLN A 167 -30.03 20.08 -14.20
C GLN A 167 -28.92 19.12 -13.77
N ILE A 168 -29.04 18.51 -12.59
CA ILE A 168 -28.08 17.57 -12.03
C ILE A 168 -28.72 16.19 -11.97
N LYS A 169 -28.07 15.20 -12.58
CA LYS A 169 -28.48 13.79 -12.49
C LYS A 169 -27.47 13.01 -11.67
N PHE A 170 -27.92 12.44 -10.55
CA PHE A 170 -27.15 11.47 -9.79
C PHE A 170 -27.49 10.05 -10.24
N ILE A 171 -26.47 9.27 -10.58
CA ILE A 171 -26.59 7.83 -10.87
C ILE A 171 -26.07 7.07 -9.65
N SER A 172 -26.92 6.20 -9.11
CA SER A 172 -26.61 5.47 -7.89
C SER A 172 -25.57 4.38 -8.17
N LEU A 173 -24.52 4.33 -7.33
CA LEU A 173 -23.50 3.28 -7.36
C LEU A 173 -24.01 1.92 -6.88
N LYS A 174 -25.19 1.88 -6.24
CA LYS A 174 -25.79 0.64 -5.69
C LYS A 174 -26.56 -0.18 -6.73
N GLN A 175 -26.65 0.29 -7.96
CA GLN A 175 -27.43 -0.33 -9.03
C GLN A 175 -26.56 -1.26 -9.89
N THR A 176 -27.22 -2.11 -10.68
CA THR A 176 -26.53 -2.96 -11.64
C THR A 176 -25.81 -2.13 -12.71
N GLN A 177 -24.74 -2.68 -13.29
CA GLN A 177 -24.01 -1.99 -14.34
C GLN A 177 -24.91 -1.64 -15.56
N GLU A 178 -25.84 -2.53 -15.92
CA GLU A 178 -26.79 -2.31 -17.01
C GLU A 178 -27.75 -1.15 -16.72
N ASP A 179 -28.24 -1.06 -15.48
CA ASP A 179 -29.09 0.05 -15.05
C ASP A 179 -28.34 1.38 -15.04
N MET A 180 -27.07 1.39 -14.61
CA MET A 180 -26.23 2.58 -14.63
C MET A 180 -25.97 3.07 -16.06
N LEU A 181 -25.70 2.16 -17.01
CA LEU A 181 -25.55 2.47 -18.43
C LEU A 181 -26.85 3.07 -19.00
N SER A 182 -27.99 2.40 -18.75
CA SER A 182 -29.31 2.86 -19.19
C SER A 182 -29.66 4.25 -18.64
N GLN A 183 -29.34 4.52 -17.37
CA GLN A 183 -29.55 5.83 -16.77
C GLN A 183 -28.62 6.90 -17.32
N THR A 184 -27.36 6.57 -17.60
CA THR A 184 -26.41 7.49 -18.24
C THR A 184 -26.94 7.90 -19.61
N GLU A 185 -27.38 6.96 -20.44
CA GLU A 185 -27.96 7.25 -21.75
C GLU A 185 -29.22 8.11 -21.65
N LYS A 186 -30.13 7.81 -20.72
CA LYS A 186 -31.33 8.62 -20.48
C LYS A 186 -30.97 10.04 -20.07
N ALA A 187 -29.98 10.20 -19.18
CA ALA A 187 -29.53 11.50 -18.71
C ALA A 187 -28.95 12.36 -19.85
N LEU A 188 -28.17 11.75 -20.74
CA LEU A 188 -27.65 12.41 -21.95
C LEU A 188 -28.79 12.85 -22.88
N LYS A 189 -29.76 11.96 -23.15
CA LYS A 189 -30.93 12.28 -24.00
C LYS A 189 -31.83 13.38 -23.39
N GLN A 190 -31.88 13.46 -22.07
CA GLN A 190 -32.64 14.47 -21.33
C GLN A 190 -31.86 15.79 -21.14
N ASN A 191 -30.65 15.91 -21.71
CA ASN A 191 -29.81 17.10 -21.65
C ASN A 191 -29.55 17.60 -20.21
N TYR A 192 -29.34 16.66 -19.28
CA TYR A 192 -28.82 17.04 -17.95
C TYR A 192 -27.45 17.67 -18.12
N ARG A 193 -27.24 18.83 -17.48
CA ARG A 193 -25.97 19.55 -17.57
C ARG A 193 -24.86 18.80 -16.84
N LEU A 194 -25.10 18.42 -15.59
CA LEU A 194 -24.14 17.69 -14.76
C LEU A 194 -24.67 16.29 -14.47
N ILE A 195 -23.89 15.27 -14.78
CA ILE A 195 -24.19 13.88 -14.45
C ILE A 195 -23.12 13.40 -13.48
N ILE A 196 -23.52 12.92 -12.31
CA ILE A 196 -22.65 12.32 -11.30
C ILE A 196 -22.70 10.80 -11.44
N ASN A 197 -21.52 10.17 -11.43
CA ASN A 197 -21.27 8.75 -11.69
C ASN A 197 -21.78 8.20 -13.03
N PRO A 198 -21.59 8.90 -14.17
CA PRO A 198 -21.93 8.32 -15.45
C PRO A 198 -21.02 7.13 -15.79
N VAL A 199 -21.62 6.14 -16.46
CA VAL A 199 -20.96 4.91 -16.89
C VAL A 199 -21.10 4.77 -18.40
N PHE A 200 -20.02 4.34 -19.06
CA PHE A 200 -19.98 4.18 -20.52
C PHE A 200 -19.41 2.81 -20.87
N LYS A 201 -19.95 2.19 -21.93
CA LYS A 201 -19.44 0.93 -22.48
C LYS A 201 -19.11 1.09 -23.96
N TYR A 202 -17.87 0.83 -24.36
CA TYR A 202 -17.45 0.82 -25.76
C TYR A 202 -16.59 -0.40 -26.06
N LYS A 203 -16.99 -1.22 -27.04
CA LYS A 203 -16.26 -2.45 -27.46
C LYS A 203 -15.84 -3.32 -26.26
N ASP A 204 -16.80 -3.59 -25.38
CA ASP A 204 -16.61 -4.35 -24.14
C ASP A 204 -15.67 -3.72 -23.10
N CYS A 205 -15.21 -2.49 -23.30
CA CYS A 205 -14.51 -1.70 -22.30
C CYS A 205 -15.48 -0.79 -21.54
N LEU A 206 -15.34 -0.73 -20.21
CA LEU A 206 -16.16 0.08 -19.32
C LEU A 206 -15.37 1.27 -18.77
N SER A 207 -15.97 2.45 -18.83
CA SER A 207 -15.50 3.66 -18.16
C SER A 207 -16.49 4.06 -17.07
N LYS A 208 -15.96 4.36 -15.89
CA LYS A 208 -16.68 4.97 -14.76
C LYS A 208 -15.92 6.25 -14.40
N VAL A 209 -16.61 7.39 -14.45
CA VAL A 209 -16.05 8.69 -14.06
C VAL A 209 -16.92 9.33 -12.99
N THR A 210 -16.35 10.20 -12.17
CA THR A 210 -17.08 10.82 -11.06
C THR A 210 -18.12 11.82 -11.57
N PHE A 211 -17.79 12.60 -12.61
CA PHE A 211 -18.76 13.51 -13.20
C PHE A 211 -18.54 13.73 -14.69
N LEU A 212 -19.61 14.16 -15.36
CA LEU A 212 -19.61 14.67 -16.73
C LEU A 212 -20.44 15.96 -16.78
N ASP A 213 -19.83 17.04 -17.28
CA ASP A 213 -20.52 18.24 -17.75
C ASP A 213 -20.77 18.10 -19.25
N THR A 214 -22.03 17.94 -19.63
CA THR A 214 -22.46 17.74 -21.02
C THR A 214 -22.45 19.02 -21.84
N THR A 215 -22.52 20.18 -21.20
CA THR A 215 -22.51 21.48 -21.87
C THR A 215 -21.09 21.88 -22.24
N GLU A 216 -20.16 21.84 -21.28
CA GLU A 216 -18.74 22.14 -21.53
C GLU A 216 -18.03 20.96 -22.22
N CYS A 217 -18.68 19.79 -22.27
CA CYS A 217 -18.13 18.53 -22.74
C CYS A 217 -16.84 18.15 -21.98
N THR A 218 -16.92 18.15 -20.66
CA THR A 218 -15.77 17.86 -19.77
C THR A 218 -16.14 16.77 -18.79
N PHE A 219 -15.18 15.93 -18.42
CA PHE A 219 -15.39 14.93 -17.36
C PHE A 219 -14.26 15.01 -16.34
N GLY A 220 -14.47 14.41 -15.18
CA GLY A 220 -13.39 14.25 -14.23
C GLY A 220 -13.55 13.08 -13.27
N ASN A 221 -12.42 12.72 -12.67
CA ASN A 221 -12.30 11.63 -11.70
C ASN A 221 -11.91 12.17 -10.34
N LEU A 222 -12.62 11.73 -9.30
CA LEU A 222 -12.23 11.88 -7.92
C LEU A 222 -10.97 11.04 -7.67
N ILE A 223 -10.02 11.62 -6.95
CA ILE A 223 -8.85 10.90 -6.44
C ILE A 223 -8.78 11.10 -4.92
N TYR A 224 -8.28 10.09 -4.22
CA TYR A 224 -8.23 10.09 -2.76
C TYR A 224 -6.93 10.70 -2.19
N SER A 225 -5.98 11.04 -3.07
CA SER A 225 -4.70 11.66 -2.71
C SER A 225 -4.66 13.16 -3.03
N LYS A 226 -3.82 13.89 -2.30
CA LYS A 226 -3.46 15.28 -2.63
C LYS A 226 -2.51 15.35 -3.82
N LYS A 227 -1.75 14.29 -4.09
CA LYS A 227 -0.82 14.19 -5.22
C LYS A 227 -1.53 13.60 -6.43
N THR A 228 -1.03 13.93 -7.61
CA THR A 228 -1.41 13.28 -8.86
C THR A 228 -0.22 12.46 -9.37
N THR A 229 -0.49 11.35 -10.08
CA THR A 229 0.53 10.43 -10.58
C THR A 229 0.24 10.01 -12.02
N ARG A 230 1.21 9.33 -12.64
CA ARG A 230 1.05 8.72 -13.97
C ARG A 230 -0.15 7.77 -14.06
N LYS A 231 -0.51 7.09 -12.97
CA LYS A 231 -1.67 6.18 -12.94
C LYS A 231 -2.98 6.92 -13.21
N GLN A 232 -3.17 8.09 -12.60
CA GLN A 232 -4.34 8.93 -12.88
C GLN A 232 -4.35 9.42 -14.33
N LEU A 233 -3.18 9.72 -14.90
CA LEU A 233 -3.09 10.09 -16.31
C LEU A 233 -3.47 8.92 -17.25
N LEU A 234 -3.04 7.70 -16.94
CA LEU A 234 -3.44 6.49 -17.70
C LEU A 234 -4.95 6.22 -17.57
N LYS A 235 -5.54 6.43 -16.38
CA LYS A 235 -7.00 6.35 -16.18
C LYS A 235 -7.74 7.37 -17.03
N SER A 236 -7.30 8.63 -17.04
CA SER A 236 -7.86 9.67 -17.90
C SER A 236 -7.77 9.33 -19.39
N TYR A 237 -6.66 8.72 -19.84
CA TYR A 237 -6.52 8.21 -21.20
C TYR A 237 -7.55 7.11 -21.52
N TRP A 238 -7.69 6.11 -20.65
CA TRP A 238 -8.68 5.04 -20.77
C TRP A 238 -10.11 5.60 -20.87
N ASP A 239 -10.49 6.47 -19.94
CA ASP A 239 -11.83 7.06 -19.89
C ASP A 239 -12.11 7.88 -21.14
N PHE A 240 -11.16 8.72 -21.56
CA PHE A 240 -11.29 9.53 -22.77
C PHE A 240 -11.53 8.65 -24.01
N LYS A 241 -10.74 7.59 -24.19
CA LYS A 241 -10.86 6.70 -25.35
C LYS A 241 -12.22 6.01 -25.45
N ILE A 242 -12.93 5.86 -24.33
CA ILE A 242 -14.29 5.31 -24.28
C ILE A 242 -15.33 6.42 -24.45
N ILE A 243 -15.30 7.44 -23.59
CA ILE A 243 -16.32 8.50 -23.50
C ILE A 243 -16.36 9.35 -24.78
N ASN A 244 -15.22 9.57 -25.43
CA ASN A 244 -15.14 10.39 -26.64
C ASN A 244 -15.91 9.80 -27.84
N ASN A 245 -16.35 8.54 -27.77
CA ASN A 245 -17.26 7.93 -28.77
C ASN A 245 -18.72 8.34 -28.59
N PHE A 246 -19.08 8.95 -27.44
CA PHE A 246 -20.44 9.36 -27.10
C PHE A 246 -20.58 10.89 -27.06
N LEU A 247 -19.55 11.58 -26.58
CA LEU A 247 -19.49 13.03 -26.51
C LEU A 247 -18.07 13.49 -26.79
N LYS A 248 -17.88 14.47 -27.70
CA LYS A 248 -16.56 15.00 -28.01
C LYS A 248 -16.02 15.79 -26.82
N ILE A 249 -15.03 15.23 -26.10
CA ILE A 249 -14.53 15.80 -24.86
C ILE A 249 -13.53 16.93 -25.15
N ASN A 250 -13.71 18.07 -24.48
CA ASN A 250 -12.89 19.27 -24.61
C ASN A 250 -11.78 19.37 -23.55
N GLU A 251 -12.05 18.94 -22.32
CA GLU A 251 -11.13 19.07 -21.18
C GLU A 251 -11.37 17.92 -20.19
N ILE A 252 -10.32 17.49 -19.49
CA ILE A 252 -10.36 16.42 -18.48
C ILE A 252 -9.85 16.97 -17.16
N PHE A 253 -10.58 16.71 -16.08
CA PHE A 253 -10.23 17.15 -14.73
C PHE A 253 -9.89 15.99 -13.80
N LEU A 254 -8.98 16.25 -12.86
CA LEU A 254 -8.89 15.50 -11.62
C LEU A 254 -9.50 16.33 -10.50
N PHE A 255 -10.36 15.71 -9.72
CA PHE A 255 -11.00 16.29 -8.57
C PHE A 255 -10.39 15.67 -7.32
N LYS A 256 -9.75 16.46 -6.46
CA LYS A 256 -8.86 15.92 -5.44
C LYS A 256 -8.88 16.69 -4.14
N PRO A 257 -8.53 16.07 -2.99
CA PRO A 257 -8.21 16.78 -1.78
C PRO A 257 -7.17 17.87 -2.01
N LYS A 258 -7.48 19.09 -1.56
CA LYS A 258 -6.58 20.24 -1.57
C LYS A 258 -5.51 20.04 -0.52
N TYR A 259 -4.28 20.44 -0.83
CA TYR A 259 -3.24 20.53 0.19
C TYR A 259 -3.58 21.60 1.24
N GLN A 260 -3.38 21.26 2.51
CA GLN A 260 -3.48 22.19 3.63
C GLN A 260 -2.27 21.99 4.54
N LYS A 261 -1.70 23.08 5.03
CA LYS A 261 -0.73 23.08 6.13
C LYS A 261 -1.44 22.56 7.37
N ARG A 262 -0.70 21.82 8.22
CA ARG A 262 -1.21 21.23 9.47
C ARG A 262 -2.08 22.21 10.26
N ILE A 263 -1.62 23.44 10.47
CA ILE A 263 -2.34 24.50 11.21
C ILE A 263 -3.78 24.78 10.71
N ASN A 264 -4.08 24.48 9.45
CA ASN A 264 -5.38 24.73 8.81
C ASN A 264 -6.24 23.45 8.68
N VAL A 265 -5.72 22.29 9.05
CA VAL A 265 -6.44 21.02 8.97
C VAL A 265 -7.42 20.91 10.14
N LYS A 266 -8.66 20.50 9.83
CA LYS A 266 -9.74 20.29 10.80
C LYS A 266 -10.20 18.83 10.82
N LYS A 267 -10.49 18.30 12.00
CA LYS A 267 -11.01 16.95 12.19
C LYS A 267 -12.23 16.69 11.30
N GLY A 268 -12.21 15.57 10.58
CA GLY A 268 -13.32 15.07 9.77
C GLY A 268 -13.58 15.80 8.46
N THR A 269 -12.90 16.93 8.18
CA THR A 269 -13.17 17.78 7.01
C THR A 269 -12.06 17.69 5.98
N LEU A 270 -12.44 17.51 4.72
CA LEU A 270 -11.58 17.67 3.55
C LEU A 270 -12.09 18.83 2.69
N TYR A 271 -11.16 19.54 2.07
CA TYR A 271 -11.46 20.50 1.02
C TYR A 271 -10.97 19.96 -0.30
N PHE A 272 -11.70 20.21 -1.39
CA PHE A 272 -11.35 19.69 -2.71
C PHE A 272 -11.04 20.79 -3.70
N THR A 273 -10.35 20.42 -4.77
CA THR A 273 -10.05 21.30 -5.90
C THR A 273 -10.10 20.53 -7.22
N LEU A 274 -10.44 21.24 -8.29
CA LEU A 274 -10.41 20.76 -9.67
C LEU A 274 -9.12 21.22 -10.33
N THR A 275 -8.36 20.28 -10.87
CA THR A 275 -7.17 20.55 -11.68
C THR A 275 -7.31 19.91 -13.05
N LYS A 276 -6.84 20.62 -14.08
CA LYS A 276 -6.67 20.07 -15.43
C LYS A 276 -5.24 19.60 -15.72
N TYR A 277 -4.36 19.69 -14.72
CA TYR A 277 -2.97 19.26 -14.79
C TYR A 277 -2.75 18.02 -13.93
N CYS A 278 -1.77 17.22 -14.32
CA CYS A 278 -1.34 16.03 -13.61
C CYS A 278 0.19 15.98 -13.55
N TYR A 279 0.73 15.64 -12.38
CA TYR A 279 2.11 15.26 -12.22
C TYR A 279 2.26 13.80 -12.64
N TYR A 280 2.99 13.56 -13.73
CA TYR A 280 2.97 12.26 -14.42
C TYR A 280 4.18 11.36 -14.10
N SER A 281 4.84 11.57 -12.97
CA SER A 281 5.79 10.58 -12.43
C SER A 281 5.05 9.40 -11.79
N LYS A 282 5.78 8.31 -11.55
CA LYS A 282 5.27 7.12 -10.87
C LYS A 282 4.77 7.44 -9.45
N SER A 283 5.57 8.10 -8.63
CA SER A 283 5.29 8.41 -7.20
C SER A 283 4.66 9.79 -6.96
N GLY A 284 4.32 10.51 -8.03
CA GLY A 284 3.86 11.89 -7.93
C GLY A 284 4.96 12.88 -7.51
N ALA A 285 4.55 14.08 -7.10
CA ALA A 285 5.48 15.12 -6.65
C ALA A 285 5.92 14.89 -5.20
N SER A 286 7.23 14.97 -4.95
CA SER A 286 7.79 15.03 -3.59
C SER A 286 8.04 16.48 -3.16
N ILE A 287 7.57 16.84 -1.96
CA ILE A 287 7.73 18.17 -1.38
C ILE A 287 8.55 18.04 -0.10
N SER A 288 9.79 18.54 -0.13
CA SER A 288 10.68 18.56 1.04
C SER A 288 10.05 19.28 2.24
N SER A 289 10.40 18.87 3.46
CA SER A 289 9.94 19.53 4.70
C SER A 289 10.24 21.03 4.74
N LYS A 290 11.38 21.45 4.18
CA LYS A 290 11.72 22.88 4.01
C LYS A 290 10.66 23.62 3.20
N ASN A 291 10.37 23.14 1.99
CA ASN A 291 9.34 23.71 1.12
C ASN A 291 7.95 23.70 1.76
N LYS A 292 7.58 22.66 2.53
CA LYS A 292 6.29 22.61 3.25
C LYS A 292 6.14 23.78 4.24
N LYS A 293 7.24 24.25 4.83
CA LYS A 293 7.27 25.38 5.77
C LYS A 293 7.28 26.72 5.04
N GLU A 294 8.13 26.87 4.04
CA GLU A 294 8.41 28.16 3.36
C GLU A 294 7.34 28.58 2.35
N LEU A 295 6.79 27.63 1.58
CA LEU A 295 5.88 27.95 0.46
C LEU A 295 4.43 28.15 0.93
N SER A 296 3.64 28.88 0.14
CA SER A 296 2.20 28.97 0.35
C SER A 296 1.50 27.62 0.07
N GLU A 297 0.25 27.47 0.53
CA GLU A 297 -0.54 26.27 0.20
C GLU A 297 -0.81 26.17 -1.30
N GLU A 298 -1.07 27.29 -1.96
CA GLU A 298 -1.30 27.39 -3.40
C GLU A 298 -0.04 27.00 -4.20
N GLU A 299 1.14 27.43 -3.77
CA GLU A 299 2.40 27.04 -4.39
C GLU A 299 2.68 25.54 -4.28
N ILE A 300 2.38 24.95 -3.11
CA ILE A 300 2.54 23.51 -2.89
C ILE A 300 1.52 22.76 -3.75
N GLU A 301 0.27 23.20 -3.74
CA GLU A 301 -0.82 22.64 -4.55
C GLU A 301 -0.47 22.63 -6.04
N ALA A 302 0.02 23.75 -6.58
CA ALA A 302 0.50 23.84 -7.95
C ALA A 302 1.66 22.88 -8.23
N LYS A 303 2.58 22.67 -7.29
CA LYS A 303 3.67 21.67 -7.44
C LYS A 303 3.16 20.23 -7.44
N LEU A 304 2.13 19.93 -6.64
CA LEU A 304 1.56 18.57 -6.52
C LEU A 304 0.83 18.11 -7.79
N VAL A 305 0.35 19.06 -8.60
CA VAL A 305 -0.29 18.81 -9.90
C VAL A 305 0.60 19.15 -11.10
N GLY A 306 1.75 19.79 -10.83
CA GLY A 306 2.68 20.26 -11.85
C GLY A 306 2.13 21.39 -12.71
N ASP A 307 1.39 22.35 -12.16
CA ASP A 307 0.79 23.45 -12.92
C ASP A 307 1.87 24.32 -13.59
N PRO A 308 1.92 24.38 -14.94
CA PRO A 308 2.92 25.16 -15.67
C PRO A 308 2.67 26.67 -15.61
N ASN A 309 1.44 27.10 -15.26
CA ASN A 309 1.01 28.50 -15.32
C ASN A 309 1.03 29.20 -13.96
N PHE A 310 1.39 28.48 -12.88
CA PHE A 310 1.46 29.09 -11.56
C PHE A 310 2.68 30.01 -11.43
N ASP A 311 2.46 31.22 -10.91
CA ASP A 311 3.54 32.18 -10.67
C ASP A 311 4.24 31.91 -9.32
N TYR A 312 5.30 31.12 -9.37
CA TYR A 312 6.04 30.70 -8.18
C TYR A 312 6.90 31.84 -7.60
N SER A 313 6.84 32.03 -6.28
CA SER A 313 7.64 33.05 -5.58
C SER A 313 9.16 32.81 -5.70
N SER A 314 9.58 31.56 -5.91
CA SER A 314 10.99 31.19 -6.00
C SER A 314 11.57 31.35 -7.42
N LYS A 315 12.66 32.13 -7.56
CA LYS A 315 13.37 32.38 -8.84
C LYS A 315 14.03 31.15 -9.50
N ARG A 316 14.05 29.96 -8.87
CA ARG A 316 14.45 28.72 -9.56
C ARG A 316 13.33 28.34 -10.50
N LYS A 317 13.44 28.73 -11.79
CA LYS A 317 12.55 28.28 -12.88
C LYS A 317 12.28 26.79 -12.68
N SER A 318 11.05 26.43 -12.32
CA SER A 318 10.68 25.04 -12.16
C SER A 318 10.75 24.36 -13.53
N LYS A 319 11.21 23.10 -13.57
CA LYS A 319 11.05 22.22 -14.76
C LYS A 319 9.56 22.03 -15.14
N LEU A 320 8.63 22.53 -14.32
CA LEU A 320 7.18 22.41 -14.50
C LEU A 320 6.63 23.31 -15.61
N LYS A 321 7.38 24.32 -16.09
CA LYS A 321 6.93 25.23 -17.17
C LYS A 321 6.60 24.53 -18.51
N GLU A 322 6.97 23.27 -18.66
CA GLU A 322 6.75 22.47 -19.87
C GLU A 322 5.61 21.45 -19.73
N ASN A 323 4.96 21.36 -18.56
CA ASN A 323 3.83 20.45 -18.36
C ASN A 323 2.64 20.86 -19.26
N LYS A 324 1.79 19.89 -19.61
CA LYS A 324 0.59 20.11 -20.43
C LYS A 324 -0.66 19.77 -19.65
N SER A 325 -1.82 20.18 -20.18
CA SER A 325 -3.09 19.73 -19.64
C SER A 325 -3.24 18.22 -19.81
N ILE A 326 -4.09 17.59 -19.00
CA ILE A 326 -4.38 16.16 -19.10
C ILE A 326 -4.91 15.82 -20.49
N ILE A 327 -5.80 16.64 -21.06
CA ILE A 327 -6.34 16.41 -22.39
C ILE A 327 -5.23 16.46 -23.47
N ASP A 328 -4.29 17.40 -23.37
CA ASP A 328 -3.17 17.49 -24.31
C ASP A 328 -2.23 16.28 -24.22
N HIS A 329 -2.02 15.74 -23.01
CA HIS A 329 -1.28 14.49 -22.83
C HIS A 329 -2.00 13.32 -23.49
N VAL A 330 -3.31 13.20 -23.27
CA VAL A 330 -4.14 12.13 -23.83
C VAL A 330 -4.20 12.19 -25.36
N LEU A 331 -4.39 13.37 -25.93
CA LEU A 331 -4.41 13.58 -27.39
C LEU A 331 -3.05 13.30 -28.05
N ALA A 332 -1.96 13.45 -27.29
CA ALA A 332 -0.61 13.10 -27.73
C ALA A 332 -0.24 11.63 -27.46
N GLU A 333 -1.21 10.75 -27.18
CA GLU A 333 -0.97 9.33 -26.85
C GLU A 333 0.07 9.14 -25.72
N LEU A 334 0.01 10.03 -24.72
CA LEU A 334 0.89 10.08 -23.53
C LEU A 334 2.39 10.27 -23.80
N THR A 335 2.80 10.47 -25.06
CA THR A 335 4.21 10.72 -25.44
C THR A 335 4.82 11.91 -24.70
N SER A 336 4.03 12.95 -24.47
CA SER A 336 4.42 14.16 -23.74
C SER A 336 4.56 13.98 -22.22
N ALA A 337 4.17 12.82 -21.68
CA ALA A 337 4.33 12.44 -20.27
C ALA A 337 5.46 11.41 -20.05
N ASN A 338 6.37 11.27 -21.03
CA ASN A 338 7.42 10.24 -21.04
C ASN A 338 6.85 8.81 -20.92
N TYR A 339 5.67 8.57 -21.47
CA TYR A 339 5.06 7.24 -21.56
C TYR A 339 4.55 7.02 -22.97
N ASN A 340 5.41 6.49 -23.83
CA ASN A 340 5.16 6.37 -25.26
C ASN A 340 4.70 4.96 -25.62
N PHE A 341 3.44 4.81 -26.06
CA PHE A 341 2.90 3.52 -26.49
C PHE A 341 3.58 2.97 -27.76
N HIS A 342 4.15 3.83 -28.60
CA HIS A 342 4.80 3.44 -29.86
C HIS A 342 6.24 2.99 -29.66
N GLU A 343 6.89 3.46 -28.60
CA GLU A 343 8.27 3.12 -28.27
C GLU A 343 8.28 1.93 -27.32
N LYS A 344 8.27 0.73 -27.88
CA LYS A 344 8.33 -0.55 -27.14
C LYS A 344 9.74 -0.88 -26.63
N ARG A 345 10.70 0.01 -26.83
CA ARG A 345 12.12 -0.22 -26.58
C ARG A 345 12.79 1.09 -26.17
N LEU A 346 13.32 1.16 -24.96
CA LEU A 346 14.07 2.30 -24.43
C LEU A 346 15.55 1.93 -24.35
N GLU A 347 16.43 2.84 -24.76
CA GLU A 347 17.87 2.67 -24.54
C GLU A 347 18.21 3.09 -23.11
N ASN A 348 18.77 2.18 -22.31
CA ASN A 348 19.24 2.51 -20.98
C ASN A 348 20.44 3.46 -21.08
N SER A 349 20.32 4.65 -20.48
CA SER A 349 21.35 5.69 -20.56
C SER A 349 22.70 5.27 -20.01
N ASP A 350 22.72 4.37 -19.03
CA ASP A 350 23.94 3.97 -18.34
C ASP A 350 24.62 2.78 -19.04
N THR A 351 23.83 1.92 -19.69
CA THR A 351 24.30 0.62 -20.19
C THR A 351 24.27 0.52 -21.72
N LYS A 352 23.62 1.48 -22.40
CA LYS A 352 23.32 1.48 -23.84
C LYS A 352 22.58 0.24 -24.34
N LYS A 353 22.01 -0.57 -23.42
CA LYS A 353 21.19 -1.73 -23.78
C LYS A 353 19.76 -1.29 -24.02
N THR A 354 19.14 -1.86 -25.04
CA THR A 354 17.73 -1.68 -25.33
C THR A 354 16.89 -2.51 -24.36
N ILE A 355 16.16 -1.84 -23.48
CA ILE A 355 15.18 -2.42 -22.56
C ILE A 355 13.81 -2.36 -23.22
N SER A 356 13.00 -3.40 -23.08
CA SER A 356 11.61 -3.35 -23.54
C SER A 356 10.82 -2.36 -22.67
N ASN A 357 10.04 -1.50 -23.31
CA ASN A 357 9.12 -0.60 -22.62
C ASN A 357 7.74 -1.23 -22.77
N TYR A 358 7.40 -2.07 -21.80
CA TYR A 358 6.13 -2.74 -21.78
C TYR A 358 5.01 -1.71 -21.58
N THR A 359 4.27 -1.47 -22.66
CA THR A 359 3.15 -0.52 -22.74
C THR A 359 2.07 -1.12 -23.61
N CYS A 360 0.80 -0.77 -23.35
CA CYS A 360 -0.33 -1.20 -24.15
C CYS A 360 -1.25 0.01 -24.40
N SER A 361 -1.36 0.44 -25.66
CA SER A 361 -2.33 1.46 -26.06
C SER A 361 -3.76 0.90 -25.99
N PHE A 362 -4.76 1.79 -26.05
CA PHE A 362 -6.15 1.36 -26.05
C PHE A 362 -6.50 0.48 -27.26
N ASP A 363 -5.98 0.81 -28.45
CA ASP A 363 -6.24 0.01 -29.66
C ASP A 363 -5.53 -1.35 -29.61
N GLU A 364 -4.31 -1.42 -29.07
CA GLU A 364 -3.63 -2.68 -28.79
C GLU A 364 -4.45 -3.53 -27.81
N PHE A 365 -5.00 -2.91 -26.77
CA PHE A 365 -5.85 -3.59 -25.79
C PHE A 365 -7.13 -4.15 -26.41
N LEU A 366 -7.80 -3.38 -27.27
CA LEU A 366 -8.95 -3.88 -28.04
C LEU A 366 -8.57 -5.07 -28.93
N ASN A 367 -7.37 -5.08 -29.50
CA ASN A 367 -6.88 -6.21 -30.28
C ASN A 367 -6.60 -7.43 -29.40
N LEU A 368 -6.08 -7.25 -28.18
CA LEU A 368 -5.92 -8.34 -27.21
C LEU A 368 -7.28 -8.94 -26.84
N ILE A 369 -8.29 -8.12 -26.55
CA ILE A 369 -9.66 -8.59 -26.25
C ILE A 369 -10.21 -9.43 -27.41
N LYS A 370 -10.07 -8.95 -28.66
CA LYS A 370 -10.54 -9.68 -29.84
C LYS A 370 -9.85 -11.02 -30.04
N ASN A 371 -8.57 -11.10 -29.69
CA ASN A 371 -7.73 -12.29 -29.89
C ASN A 371 -7.52 -13.09 -28.60
N LYS A 372 -8.32 -12.85 -27.55
CA LYS A 372 -8.09 -13.43 -26.22
C LYS A 372 -7.97 -14.94 -26.21
N ASP A 373 -8.74 -15.62 -27.06
CA ASP A 373 -8.74 -17.08 -27.20
C ASP A 373 -7.42 -17.64 -27.78
N ASN A 374 -6.59 -16.79 -28.40
CA ASN A 374 -5.30 -17.16 -28.97
C ASN A 374 -4.11 -16.77 -28.07
N ILE A 375 -4.36 -16.06 -26.97
CA ILE A 375 -3.30 -15.61 -26.06
C ILE A 375 -2.91 -16.78 -25.17
N LYS A 376 -1.73 -17.35 -25.43
CA LYS A 376 -1.18 -18.45 -24.63
C LYS A 376 -0.55 -17.92 -23.35
N VAL A 377 -0.66 -18.72 -22.30
CA VAL A 377 0.05 -18.51 -21.04
C VAL A 377 1.56 -18.60 -21.29
N ASP A 378 2.31 -17.64 -20.74
CA ASP A 378 3.77 -17.59 -20.80
C ASP A 378 4.39 -17.25 -19.44
N TRP A 379 4.99 -18.27 -18.83
CA TRP A 379 5.61 -18.22 -17.52
C TRP A 379 7.07 -17.73 -17.54
N GLU A 380 7.66 -17.44 -18.71
CA GLU A 380 9.05 -17.00 -18.78
C GLU A 380 9.24 -15.58 -18.24
N LEU A 381 9.89 -15.44 -17.08
CA LEU A 381 10.24 -14.11 -16.57
C LEU A 381 11.20 -13.34 -17.50
N SER A 382 10.90 -12.06 -17.68
CA SER A 382 11.67 -11.06 -18.41
C SER A 382 12.06 -9.90 -17.48
N TYR A 383 12.86 -8.96 -17.96
CA TYR A 383 13.18 -7.75 -17.19
C TYR A 383 11.94 -6.91 -16.90
N ASP A 384 10.98 -6.87 -17.83
CA ASP A 384 9.78 -6.04 -17.73
C ASP A 384 8.90 -6.45 -16.55
N ASP A 385 8.92 -7.74 -16.18
CA ASP A 385 8.19 -8.26 -15.02
C ASP A 385 8.71 -7.68 -13.68
N PHE A 386 9.92 -7.10 -13.67
CA PHE A 386 10.53 -6.42 -12.51
C PHE A 386 10.32 -4.89 -12.55
N ILE A 387 9.75 -4.36 -13.63
CA ILE A 387 9.42 -2.94 -13.74
C ILE A 387 7.99 -2.76 -13.23
N ASP A 388 7.83 -1.94 -12.21
CA ASP A 388 6.51 -1.47 -11.82
C ASP A 388 6.37 0.01 -12.18
N ASN A 389 5.67 0.30 -13.28
CA ASN A 389 5.47 1.66 -13.78
C ASN A 389 4.37 2.43 -13.03
N PHE A 390 3.52 1.74 -12.27
CA PHE A 390 2.28 2.28 -11.70
C PHE A 390 2.02 1.90 -10.23
N ASN A 391 2.98 1.23 -9.55
CA ASN A 391 2.80 0.64 -8.21
C ASN A 391 1.60 -0.33 -8.18
N SER A 392 1.52 -1.22 -9.17
CA SER A 392 0.36 -2.12 -9.35
C SER A 392 0.75 -3.49 -9.93
N ASN A 393 2.00 -3.93 -9.77
CA ASN A 393 2.44 -5.26 -10.22
C ASN A 393 2.19 -6.35 -9.15
N MET A 394 0.92 -6.74 -8.99
CA MET A 394 0.48 -7.70 -7.96
C MET A 394 0.89 -9.16 -8.23
N PHE A 395 1.13 -9.51 -9.49
CA PHE A 395 1.34 -10.90 -9.91
C PHE A 395 2.81 -11.34 -9.89
N PHE A 396 3.74 -10.39 -9.75
CA PHE A 396 5.17 -10.71 -9.90
C PHE A 396 5.67 -11.72 -8.86
N SER A 397 5.29 -11.61 -7.59
CA SER A 397 5.69 -12.57 -6.54
C SER A 397 5.22 -14.00 -6.87
N LYS A 398 3.95 -14.13 -7.27
CA LYS A 398 3.33 -15.38 -7.71
C LYS A 398 4.06 -15.98 -8.92
N LEU A 399 4.31 -15.18 -9.96
CA LEU A 399 5.04 -15.58 -11.17
C LEU A 399 6.46 -16.05 -10.86
N PHE A 400 7.17 -15.28 -10.02
CA PHE A 400 8.55 -15.57 -9.67
C PHE A 400 8.68 -16.88 -8.89
N GLN A 401 7.85 -17.08 -7.87
CA GLN A 401 7.88 -18.31 -7.06
C GLN A 401 7.56 -19.55 -7.89
N MET A 402 6.66 -19.44 -8.85
CA MET A 402 6.32 -20.58 -9.71
C MET A 402 7.52 -21.02 -10.57
N LYS A 403 8.33 -20.06 -11.05
CA LYS A 403 9.54 -20.34 -11.84
C LYS A 403 10.75 -20.72 -10.97
N TYR A 404 10.88 -20.12 -9.79
CA TYR A 404 12.01 -20.26 -8.87
C TYR A 404 11.56 -20.66 -7.45
N PRO A 405 11.06 -21.90 -7.24
CA PRO A 405 10.42 -22.32 -5.98
C PRO A 405 11.36 -22.34 -4.77
N ASN A 406 12.68 -22.40 -4.98
CA ASN A 406 13.69 -22.34 -3.91
C ASN A 406 13.88 -20.90 -3.37
N TYR A 407 13.43 -19.90 -4.11
CA TYR A 407 13.57 -18.48 -3.79
C TYR A 407 12.22 -17.90 -3.34
N LYS A 408 11.64 -18.49 -2.30
CA LYS A 408 10.31 -18.09 -1.76
C LYS A 408 10.28 -16.63 -1.28
N ILE A 409 11.41 -16.17 -0.76
CA ILE A 409 11.61 -14.84 -0.20
C ILE A 409 12.94 -14.33 -0.77
N GLY A 410 13.06 -13.04 -1.05
CA GLY A 410 14.33 -12.40 -1.39
C GLY A 410 14.17 -10.94 -1.78
N SER A 411 15.26 -10.18 -1.69
CA SER A 411 15.26 -8.79 -2.15
C SER A 411 15.17 -8.71 -3.68
N LYS A 412 14.57 -7.63 -4.24
CA LYS A 412 14.46 -7.40 -5.70
C LYS A 412 15.80 -7.65 -6.42
N LYS A 413 16.92 -7.23 -5.81
CA LYS A 413 18.28 -7.38 -6.34
C LYS A 413 18.71 -8.84 -6.45
N ILE A 414 18.45 -9.68 -5.45
CA ILE A 414 18.78 -11.11 -5.53
C ILE A 414 17.85 -11.82 -6.53
N LEU A 415 16.56 -11.48 -6.55
CA LEU A 415 15.62 -12.08 -7.48
C LEU A 415 15.98 -11.79 -8.96
N LYS A 416 16.47 -10.57 -9.26
CA LYS A 416 17.00 -10.23 -10.60
C LYS A 416 18.22 -11.09 -10.98
N LEU A 417 19.13 -11.28 -10.02
CA LEU A 417 20.34 -12.08 -10.21
C LEU A 417 19.99 -13.54 -10.55
N VAL A 418 19.04 -14.09 -9.80
CA VAL A 418 18.51 -15.46 -9.97
C VAL A 418 17.84 -15.61 -11.32
N ALA A 419 16.93 -14.70 -11.67
CA ALA A 419 16.24 -14.69 -12.95
C ALA A 419 17.17 -14.36 -14.13
N ASN A 420 18.40 -13.89 -13.86
CA ASN A 420 19.36 -13.45 -14.86
C ASN A 420 18.83 -12.31 -15.73
N VAL A 421 18.05 -11.40 -15.13
CA VAL A 421 17.41 -10.29 -15.83
C VAL A 421 18.06 -8.96 -15.42
N ASN A 422 18.83 -8.42 -16.35
CA ASN A 422 19.38 -7.06 -16.29
C ASN A 422 20.25 -6.73 -15.06
N ASP A 423 21.16 -7.64 -14.71
CA ASP A 423 22.25 -7.32 -13.78
C ASP A 423 23.56 -7.19 -14.55
N GLU A 424 24.20 -6.02 -14.45
CA GLU A 424 25.55 -5.76 -14.96
C GLU A 424 26.62 -6.40 -14.06
N VAL A 425 26.40 -7.66 -13.74
CA VAL A 425 27.23 -8.44 -12.83
C VAL A 425 28.02 -9.40 -13.69
N ASP A 426 29.34 -9.39 -13.54
CA ASP A 426 30.17 -10.32 -14.27
C ASP A 426 29.87 -11.78 -13.87
N VAL A 427 30.25 -12.70 -14.75
CA VAL A 427 29.94 -14.13 -14.60
C VAL A 427 30.48 -14.70 -13.28
N LEU A 428 31.64 -14.22 -12.81
CA LEU A 428 32.26 -14.72 -11.59
C LEU A 428 31.49 -14.25 -10.36
N THR A 429 31.19 -12.95 -10.27
CA THR A 429 30.40 -12.38 -9.17
C THR A 429 29.01 -13.00 -9.09
N ARG A 430 28.34 -13.17 -10.24
CA ARG A 430 27.03 -13.84 -10.28
C ARG A 430 27.12 -15.28 -9.78
N ARG A 431 28.09 -16.05 -10.26
CA ARG A 431 28.27 -17.45 -9.84
C ARG A 431 28.53 -17.55 -8.34
N LYS A 432 29.40 -16.69 -7.80
CA LYS A 432 29.72 -16.67 -6.37
C LYS A 432 28.51 -16.27 -5.51
N ALA A 433 27.74 -15.26 -5.94
CA ALA A 433 26.54 -14.86 -5.24
C ALA A 433 25.48 -15.97 -5.25
N LEU A 434 25.21 -16.59 -6.40
CA LEU A 434 24.30 -17.75 -6.47
C LEU A 434 24.79 -18.91 -5.60
N GLU A 435 26.08 -19.23 -5.63
CA GLU A 435 26.67 -20.25 -4.74
C GLU A 435 26.42 -19.92 -3.26
N PHE A 436 26.50 -18.65 -2.84
CA PHE A 436 26.20 -18.25 -1.47
C PHE A 436 24.73 -18.47 -1.11
N TYR A 437 23.80 -18.01 -1.96
CA TYR A 437 22.36 -18.08 -1.71
C TYR A 437 21.79 -19.49 -1.86
N ASP A 438 22.16 -20.24 -2.91
CA ASP A 438 21.71 -21.61 -3.13
C ASP A 438 22.12 -22.56 -1.98
N ASN A 439 23.25 -22.27 -1.32
CA ASN A 439 23.74 -23.02 -0.17
C ASN A 439 23.31 -22.43 1.18
N ASN A 440 22.45 -21.41 1.21
CA ASN A 440 21.93 -20.76 2.42
C ASN A 440 23.04 -20.32 3.40
N LEU A 441 24.18 -19.86 2.90
CA LEU A 441 25.34 -19.52 3.72
C LEU A 441 25.13 -18.23 4.51
N ILE A 442 25.92 -18.03 5.57
CA ILE A 442 25.93 -16.80 6.35
C ILE A 442 27.30 -16.14 6.22
N SER A 443 27.31 -14.82 6.01
CA SER A 443 28.53 -14.01 6.09
C SER A 443 28.38 -12.92 7.15
N ILE A 444 29.48 -12.66 7.88
CA ILE A 444 29.57 -11.59 8.87
C ILE A 444 30.77 -10.71 8.52
N SER A 445 30.57 -9.40 8.56
CA SER A 445 31.63 -8.41 8.37
C SER A 445 32.68 -8.48 9.48
N PRO A 446 33.98 -8.36 9.16
CA PRO A 446 35.05 -8.30 10.16
C PRO A 446 34.83 -7.18 11.20
N ASN A 447 34.21 -6.07 10.79
CA ASN A 447 34.04 -4.86 11.58
C ASN A 447 32.71 -4.82 12.38
N ILE A 448 31.96 -5.93 12.45
CA ILE A 448 30.67 -5.98 13.16
C ILE A 448 30.76 -5.52 14.62
N GLU A 449 31.89 -5.78 15.29
CA GLU A 449 32.10 -5.41 16.70
C GLU A 449 32.34 -3.91 16.90
N GLU A 450 32.66 -3.19 15.82
CA GLU A 450 32.87 -1.74 15.83
C GLU A 450 31.56 -0.97 15.72
N LEU A 451 30.49 -1.61 15.23
CA LEU A 451 29.17 -1.02 15.05
C LEU A 451 28.60 -0.51 16.38
N TYR A 452 27.94 0.63 16.33
CA TYR A 452 27.34 1.27 17.50
C TYR A 452 26.26 0.37 18.13
N GLU A 453 25.41 -0.20 17.28
CA GLU A 453 24.35 -1.13 17.63
C GLU A 453 24.91 -2.36 18.37
N TYR A 454 26.05 -2.89 17.90
CA TYR A 454 26.70 -4.04 18.53
C TYR A 454 27.20 -3.72 19.92
N LYS A 455 27.78 -2.54 20.11
CA LYS A 455 28.23 -2.07 21.43
C LYS A 455 27.03 -1.92 22.37
N VAL A 456 25.92 -1.36 21.88
CA VAL A 456 24.69 -1.16 22.67
C VAL A 456 24.09 -2.49 23.13
N ILE A 457 23.85 -3.46 22.22
CA ILE A 457 23.20 -4.74 22.61
C ILE A 457 24.07 -5.62 23.53
N ASN A 458 25.36 -5.32 23.62
CA ASN A 458 26.33 -6.01 24.49
C ASN A 458 26.70 -5.22 25.75
N ASP A 459 26.15 -4.01 25.93
CA ASP A 459 26.31 -3.24 27.16
C ASP A 459 25.48 -3.89 28.27
N LYS A 460 26.16 -4.43 29.28
CA LYS A 460 25.53 -5.15 30.40
C LYS A 460 24.99 -4.21 31.47
N GLU A 461 25.56 -3.02 31.58
CA GLU A 461 25.19 -2.05 32.61
C GLU A 461 24.00 -1.19 32.17
N ALA A 462 23.87 -0.97 30.85
CA ALA A 462 22.80 -0.19 30.27
C ALA A 462 21.41 -0.75 30.57
N LYS A 463 20.51 0.15 30.98
CA LYS A 463 19.07 -0.08 30.93
C LYS A 463 18.57 0.28 29.54
N ILE A 464 17.94 -0.69 28.89
CA ILE A 464 17.50 -0.58 27.49
C ILE A 464 15.99 -0.74 27.44
N ALA A 465 15.30 0.18 26.79
CA ALA A 465 13.90 0.03 26.43
C ALA A 465 13.80 -0.40 24.96
N TRP A 466 13.13 -1.51 24.72
CA TRP A 466 12.81 -2.03 23.39
C TRP A 466 11.36 -1.69 23.13
N PHE A 467 11.04 -1.10 21.99
CA PHE A 467 9.65 -0.75 21.69
C PHE A 467 9.34 -0.81 20.20
N ASP A 468 8.06 -0.88 19.91
CA ASP A 468 7.51 -0.85 18.56
C ASP A 468 6.21 -0.03 18.56
N PHE A 469 5.87 0.54 17.41
CA PHE A 469 4.63 1.29 17.22
C PHE A 469 3.77 0.65 16.15
N GLU A 470 2.47 0.54 16.45
CA GLU A 470 1.46 0.18 15.46
C GLU A 470 0.49 1.34 15.21
N GLY A 471 0.09 1.48 13.95
CA GLY A 471 -0.57 2.68 13.44
C GLY A 471 -2.10 2.65 13.42
N VAL A 472 -2.70 3.83 13.27
CA VAL A 472 -4.07 4.03 12.77
C VAL A 472 -4.09 5.19 11.80
N THR A 473 -4.88 5.11 10.74
CA THR A 473 -5.06 6.23 9.81
C THR A 473 -6.49 6.32 9.33
N LEU A 474 -6.86 7.49 8.82
CA LEU A 474 -8.16 7.74 8.23
C LEU A 474 -8.04 8.54 6.91
N PRO A 475 -8.96 8.30 5.97
CA PRO A 475 -9.11 9.10 4.75
C PRO A 475 -9.38 10.59 5.00
N THR A 476 -9.93 10.89 6.17
CA THR A 476 -10.22 12.24 6.63
C THR A 476 -9.39 12.52 7.89
N PRO A 477 -9.10 13.79 8.22
CA PRO A 477 -8.35 14.13 9.43
C PRO A 477 -8.96 13.51 10.69
N MET A 478 -8.21 12.68 11.43
CA MET A 478 -8.73 12.03 12.64
C MET A 478 -8.83 13.00 13.83
N ILE A 479 -7.94 14.00 13.86
CA ILE A 479 -7.91 15.09 14.85
C ILE A 479 -7.57 16.41 14.16
N ASP A 480 -7.78 17.52 14.84
CA ASP A 480 -7.33 18.82 14.35
C ASP A 480 -5.81 18.81 14.14
N TYR A 481 -5.37 19.48 13.09
CA TYR A 481 -3.97 19.62 12.73
C TYR A 481 -3.24 18.36 12.25
N LEU A 482 -3.93 17.22 12.18
CA LEU A 482 -3.43 15.99 11.59
C LEU A 482 -3.94 15.85 10.15
N PRO A 483 -3.10 15.92 9.12
CA PRO A 483 -3.56 15.75 7.74
C PRO A 483 -4.19 14.36 7.51
N ALA A 484 -5.16 14.29 6.61
CA ALA A 484 -5.70 13.01 6.13
C ALA A 484 -4.60 12.07 5.63
N TRP A 485 -4.82 10.76 5.83
CA TRP A 485 -3.89 9.67 5.52
C TRP A 485 -2.58 9.66 6.31
N ASN A 486 -2.36 10.59 7.24
CA ASN A 486 -1.26 10.45 8.18
C ASN A 486 -1.61 9.36 9.19
N GLN A 487 -0.67 8.43 9.39
CA GLN A 487 -0.78 7.45 10.46
C GLN A 487 -0.40 8.10 11.80
N VAL A 488 -1.08 7.72 12.87
CA VAL A 488 -0.67 8.02 14.26
C VAL A 488 -0.61 6.73 15.06
N ILE A 489 0.04 6.78 16.22
CA ILE A 489 0.28 5.61 17.06
C ILE A 489 -1.02 5.18 17.72
N SER A 490 -1.50 3.98 17.42
CA SER A 490 -2.65 3.36 18.10
C SER A 490 -2.25 2.32 19.13
N GLN A 491 -1.01 1.87 19.09
CA GLN A 491 -0.47 0.88 20.00
C GLN A 491 1.04 1.04 20.19
N THR A 492 1.53 0.72 21.38
CA THR A 492 2.96 0.53 21.64
C THR A 492 3.17 -0.55 22.67
N SER A 493 4.16 -1.41 22.43
CA SER A 493 4.68 -2.35 23.42
C SER A 493 6.08 -1.91 23.82
N ILE A 494 6.39 -2.01 25.11
CA ILE A 494 7.66 -1.58 25.68
C ILE A 494 8.17 -2.68 26.61
N ILE A 495 9.34 -3.22 26.30
CA ILE A 495 10.04 -4.18 27.14
C ILE A 495 11.34 -3.53 27.61
N LYS A 496 11.60 -3.53 28.91
CA LYS A 496 12.84 -3.00 29.47
C LYS A 496 13.75 -4.13 29.92
N THR A 497 15.03 -4.00 29.58
CA THR A 497 16.05 -5.00 29.90
C THR A 497 17.30 -4.39 30.52
N GLN A 498 17.98 -5.17 31.35
CA GLN A 498 19.34 -4.88 31.80
C GLN A 498 20.13 -6.19 31.78
N ASN A 499 21.38 -6.18 31.28
CA ASN A 499 22.18 -7.39 31.09
C ASN A 499 21.41 -8.52 30.35
N ASN A 500 20.66 -8.16 29.31
CA ASN A 500 19.81 -9.06 28.54
C ASN A 500 18.66 -9.72 29.34
N GLU A 501 18.39 -9.33 30.60
CA GLU A 501 17.26 -9.81 31.41
C GLU A 501 16.09 -8.82 31.32
N ILE A 502 14.88 -9.32 31.07
CA ILE A 502 13.64 -8.51 31.11
C ILE A 502 13.29 -8.23 32.56
N TYR A 503 13.17 -6.95 32.93
CA TYR A 503 12.73 -6.54 34.27
C TYR A 503 11.37 -5.83 34.26
N GLU A 504 10.91 -5.33 33.11
CA GLU A 504 9.61 -4.67 32.96
C GLU A 504 9.07 -4.91 31.54
N SER A 505 7.76 -5.05 31.41
CA SER A 505 7.07 -5.21 30.13
C SER A 505 5.66 -4.63 30.21
N ASN A 506 5.33 -3.70 29.31
CA ASN A 506 4.02 -3.08 29.24
C ASN A 506 3.53 -2.97 27.80
N ASP A 507 2.25 -3.30 27.59
CA ASP A 507 1.60 -3.22 26.28
C ASP A 507 0.40 -2.26 26.33
N TYR A 508 0.43 -1.23 25.50
CA TYR A 508 -0.55 -0.15 25.46
C TYR A 508 -1.30 -0.16 24.13
N VAL A 509 -2.63 0.02 24.22
CA VAL A 509 -3.50 0.26 23.08
C VAL A 509 -4.27 1.54 23.39
N TYR A 510 -4.17 2.52 22.49
CA TYR A 510 -4.82 3.82 22.58
C TYR A 510 -6.09 3.80 21.74
N ASP A 511 -7.25 4.03 22.34
CA ASP A 511 -8.53 3.96 21.62
C ASP A 511 -8.59 5.03 20.51
N PRO A 512 -8.60 4.63 19.22
CA PRO A 512 -8.64 5.58 18.11
C PRO A 512 -9.92 6.40 18.04
N LYS A 513 -11.01 5.96 18.68
CA LYS A 513 -12.30 6.65 18.68
C LYS A 513 -12.22 8.01 19.37
N ASP A 514 -11.46 8.09 20.46
CA ASP A 514 -11.30 9.27 21.31
C ASP A 514 -9.89 9.88 21.19
N PHE A 515 -9.20 9.61 20.08
CA PHE A 515 -7.85 10.08 19.85
C PHE A 515 -7.78 11.61 19.87
N GLY A 516 -6.80 12.15 20.58
CA GLY A 516 -6.62 13.59 20.78
C GLY A 516 -5.23 13.96 21.29
N ILE A 517 -5.08 15.22 21.68
CA ILE A 517 -3.81 15.75 22.23
C ILE A 517 -3.37 15.01 23.50
N ASP A 518 -4.32 14.62 24.36
CA ASP A 518 -4.02 13.88 25.58
C ASP A 518 -3.50 12.47 25.27
N THR A 519 -3.93 11.88 24.16
CA THR A 519 -3.37 10.62 23.67
C THR A 519 -1.90 10.77 23.30
N TYR A 520 -1.52 11.85 22.62
CA TYR A 520 -0.11 12.13 22.33
C TYR A 520 0.74 12.30 23.59
N LYS A 521 0.24 13.06 24.56
CA LYS A 521 0.90 13.22 25.86
C LYS A 521 1.10 11.87 26.54
N LYS A 522 0.04 11.05 26.58
CA LYS A 522 0.07 9.72 27.15
C LYS A 522 1.08 8.79 26.47
N ILE A 523 1.15 8.79 25.14
CA ILE A 523 2.15 8.00 24.38
C ILE A 523 3.57 8.36 24.83
N VAL A 524 3.87 9.66 24.95
CA VAL A 524 5.20 10.13 25.37
C VAL A 524 5.48 9.75 26.82
N ASP A 525 4.48 9.84 27.70
CA ASP A 525 4.61 9.46 29.10
C ASP A 525 4.81 7.96 29.30
N ASP A 526 4.10 7.13 28.53
CA ASP A 526 4.24 5.66 28.58
C ASP A 526 5.64 5.22 28.09
N LEU A 527 6.25 5.96 27.16
CA LEU A 527 7.58 5.66 26.61
C LEU A 527 8.75 6.28 27.39
N TYR A 528 8.57 7.46 27.95
CA TYR A 528 9.65 8.19 28.62
C TYR A 528 10.05 7.55 29.95
N ASP A 529 11.34 7.28 30.10
CA ASP A 529 11.94 6.82 31.35
C ASP A 529 13.36 7.41 31.44
N GLU A 530 13.61 8.20 32.48
CA GLU A 530 14.86 8.93 32.65
C GLU A 530 16.07 8.03 32.91
N GLU A 531 15.84 6.80 33.38
CA GLU A 531 16.90 5.83 33.68
C GLU A 531 17.36 5.05 32.43
N ILE A 532 16.62 5.16 31.31
CA ILE A 532 16.92 4.45 30.07
C ILE A 532 18.13 5.07 29.37
N SER A 533 19.11 4.22 29.09
CA SER A 533 20.32 4.60 28.36
C SER A 533 20.06 4.59 26.85
N TYR A 534 19.32 3.58 26.36
CA TYR A 534 19.06 3.38 24.94
C TYR A 534 17.63 2.93 24.69
N TYR A 535 17.05 3.42 23.60
CA TYR A 535 15.76 3.00 23.08
C TYR A 535 15.99 2.22 21.78
N ILE A 536 15.82 0.90 21.82
CA ILE A 536 16.03 0.03 20.66
C ILE A 536 14.71 -0.21 19.92
N ILE A 537 14.80 -0.11 18.60
CA ILE A 537 13.74 -0.37 17.65
C ILE A 537 14.32 -1.15 16.47
N TYR A 538 13.48 -1.82 15.68
CA TYR A 538 13.98 -2.56 14.53
C TYR A 538 14.44 -1.63 13.41
N ASN A 539 13.58 -0.73 12.93
CA ASN A 539 13.89 0.20 11.83
C ASN A 539 13.44 1.62 12.18
N ILE A 540 14.38 2.56 12.30
CA ILE A 540 14.13 3.86 12.96
C ILE A 540 13.21 4.84 12.25
N SER A 541 12.92 4.61 10.97
CA SER A 541 12.27 5.60 10.14
C SER A 541 10.86 5.91 10.62
N TYR A 542 10.09 4.88 10.97
CA TYR A 542 8.70 5.04 11.40
C TYR A 542 8.58 5.70 12.78
N GLU A 543 9.22 5.15 13.81
CA GLU A 543 9.05 5.61 15.20
C GLU A 543 9.56 7.03 15.39
N ARG A 544 10.71 7.34 14.79
CA ARG A 544 11.26 8.70 14.80
C ARG A 544 10.32 9.68 14.12
N ALA A 545 9.76 9.31 12.97
CA ALA A 545 8.81 10.17 12.26
C ALA A 545 7.57 10.43 13.13
N ARG A 546 6.97 9.41 13.73
CA ARG A 546 5.79 9.57 14.61
C ARG A 546 6.06 10.48 15.80
N LEU A 547 7.22 10.36 16.47
CA LEU A 547 7.60 11.24 17.57
C LEU A 547 7.82 12.69 17.12
N ILE A 548 8.44 12.90 15.96
CA ILE A 548 8.60 14.25 15.37
C ILE A 548 7.22 14.85 15.04
N GLU A 549 6.29 14.06 14.54
CA GLU A 549 4.94 14.53 14.23
C GLU A 549 4.14 14.91 15.48
N ILE A 550 4.33 14.19 16.60
CA ILE A 550 3.78 14.58 17.90
C ILE A 550 4.33 15.96 18.30
N LYS A 551 5.65 16.16 18.18
CA LYS A 551 6.30 17.45 18.47
C LYS A 551 5.74 18.58 17.59
N GLU A 552 5.55 18.35 16.29
CA GLU A 552 4.91 19.31 15.38
C GLU A 552 3.46 19.63 15.78
N ALA A 553 2.68 18.63 16.20
CA ALA A 553 1.31 18.82 16.64
C ALA A 553 1.25 19.64 17.94
N LEU A 554 2.06 19.29 18.94
CA LEU A 554 2.15 20.01 20.21
C LEU A 554 2.55 21.48 20.02
N GLU A 555 3.48 21.78 19.11
CA GLU A 555 3.86 23.15 18.76
C GLU A 555 2.64 23.96 18.24
N ILE A 556 1.80 23.32 17.42
CA ILE A 556 0.58 23.95 16.91
C ILE A 556 -0.43 24.21 18.04
N TYR A 557 -0.68 23.22 18.89
CA TYR A 557 -1.59 23.36 20.03
C TYR A 557 -1.12 24.46 21.01
N TRP A 558 0.19 24.56 21.24
CA TRP A 558 0.79 25.63 22.05
C TRP A 558 0.59 27.02 21.42
N LYS A 559 0.88 27.18 20.12
CA LYS A 559 0.63 28.44 19.39
C LYS A 559 -0.84 28.86 19.38
N LYS A 560 -1.75 27.88 19.47
CA LYS A 560 -3.21 28.08 19.58
C LYS A 560 -3.71 28.22 21.02
N THR A 561 -2.80 28.33 21.99
CA THR A 561 -3.09 28.46 23.43
C THR A 561 -3.96 27.33 23.99
N MET A 562 -3.85 26.13 23.43
CA MET A 562 -4.59 24.93 23.87
C MET A 562 -3.79 24.08 24.88
N ILE A 563 -2.50 24.35 25.03
CA ILE A 563 -1.62 23.81 26.09
C ILE A 563 -0.76 24.92 26.67
N SER A 564 -0.32 24.77 27.92
CA SER A 564 0.59 25.71 28.58
C SER A 564 2.01 25.64 28.00
N ASP A 565 2.80 26.69 28.20
CA ASP A 565 4.23 26.68 27.84
C ASP A 565 5.00 25.62 28.64
N GLU A 566 4.69 25.46 29.93
CA GLU A 566 5.28 24.44 30.80
C GLU A 566 5.04 23.03 30.26
N ASP A 567 3.80 22.69 29.89
CA ASP A 567 3.47 21.41 29.27
C ASP A 567 4.23 21.22 27.96
N TYR A 568 4.22 22.23 27.09
CA TYR A 568 4.89 22.16 25.80
C TYR A 568 6.39 21.86 25.96
N GLN A 569 7.09 22.58 26.83
CA GLN A 569 8.52 22.36 27.10
C GLN A 569 8.77 20.98 27.73
N LEU A 570 7.91 20.53 28.65
CA LEU A 570 8.02 19.21 29.28
C LEU A 570 8.01 18.09 28.22
N TYR A 571 6.99 18.04 27.37
CA TYR A 571 6.87 16.98 26.36
C TYR A 571 7.92 17.12 25.26
N LEU A 572 8.31 18.34 24.90
CA LEU A 572 9.40 18.59 23.96
C LEU A 572 10.71 17.94 24.44
N ASN A 573 11.05 18.15 25.71
CA ASN A 573 12.25 17.58 26.32
C ASN A 573 12.18 16.04 26.41
N LYS A 574 11.03 15.48 26.76
CA LYS A 574 10.84 14.01 26.78
C LYS A 574 11.02 13.39 25.40
N ILE A 575 10.41 13.99 24.36
CA ILE A 575 10.53 13.50 22.98
C ILE A 575 11.98 13.60 22.50
N ASP A 576 12.64 14.72 22.73
CA ASP A 576 14.05 14.90 22.33
C ASP A 576 14.98 13.95 23.12
N PHE A 577 14.67 13.64 24.39
CA PHE A 577 15.40 12.64 25.17
C PHE A 577 15.34 11.25 24.52
N ILE A 578 14.15 10.82 24.11
CA ILE A 578 13.91 9.53 23.44
C ILE A 578 14.61 9.51 22.07
N ILE A 579 14.34 10.50 21.21
CA ILE A 579 14.87 10.55 19.84
C ILE A 579 16.41 10.49 19.82
N ASN A 580 17.06 11.20 20.74
CA ASN A 580 18.52 11.24 20.81
C ASN A 580 19.16 9.93 21.31
N ARG A 581 18.35 8.98 21.81
CA ARG A 581 18.77 7.68 22.33
C ARG A 581 18.24 6.49 21.52
N LEU A 582 17.59 6.76 20.38
CA LEU A 582 17.11 5.71 19.49
C LEU A 582 18.28 4.94 18.85
N VAL A 583 18.16 3.62 18.77
CA VAL A 583 19.14 2.71 18.17
C VAL A 583 18.42 1.76 17.22
N ASP A 584 18.91 1.65 15.98
CA ASP A 584 18.31 0.88 14.89
C ASP A 584 19.06 -0.44 14.71
N ILE A 585 18.46 -1.58 15.05
CA ILE A 585 19.12 -2.88 14.89
C ILE A 585 18.93 -3.50 13.49
N CYS A 586 18.10 -2.93 12.61
CA CYS A 586 18.02 -3.32 11.21
C CYS A 586 19.33 -3.01 10.48
N ASN A 587 20.13 -2.05 10.97
CA ASN A 587 21.48 -1.76 10.48
C ASN A 587 22.42 -2.98 10.40
N PHE A 588 22.19 -4.05 11.17
CA PHE A 588 22.97 -5.30 11.02
C PHE A 588 22.73 -6.02 9.69
N PHE A 589 21.58 -5.80 9.06
CA PHE A 589 21.11 -6.57 7.90
C PHE A 589 20.88 -5.70 6.65
N LEU A 590 20.93 -4.37 6.80
CA LEU A 590 20.77 -3.41 5.72
C LEU A 590 21.94 -3.43 4.73
N SER A 591 21.62 -3.30 3.44
CA SER A 591 22.63 -3.16 2.38
C SER A 591 23.19 -1.74 2.34
N HIS A 592 24.52 -1.63 2.35
CA HIS A 592 25.28 -0.38 2.26
C HIS A 592 25.93 -0.19 0.88
N MET A 593 25.86 -1.17 -0.02
CA MET A 593 26.56 -1.14 -1.31
C MET A 593 25.67 -1.52 -2.50
N LYS A 594 25.65 -0.67 -3.53
CA LYS A 594 24.81 -0.89 -4.72
C LYS A 594 25.17 -2.13 -5.54
N LYS A 595 26.46 -2.51 -5.61
CA LYS A 595 26.96 -3.51 -6.58
C LYS A 595 27.41 -4.85 -5.99
N VAL A 596 27.56 -4.97 -4.67
CA VAL A 596 28.01 -6.22 -4.04
C VAL A 596 26.80 -6.98 -3.51
N PHE A 597 26.76 -8.30 -3.59
CA PHE A 597 25.58 -9.08 -3.20
C PHE A 597 25.76 -9.76 -1.84
N VAL A 598 26.92 -10.37 -1.61
CA VAL A 598 27.17 -11.14 -0.38
C VAL A 598 27.67 -10.26 0.75
N ILE A 599 28.66 -9.39 0.50
CA ILE A 599 29.31 -8.57 1.53
C ILE A 599 28.74 -7.15 1.65
N ASP A 600 27.56 -6.88 1.08
CA ASP A 600 26.98 -5.54 1.07
C ASP A 600 26.39 -5.08 2.40
N ARG A 601 26.46 -5.92 3.43
CA ARG A 601 25.83 -5.71 4.74
C ARG A 601 26.65 -6.35 5.86
N PRO A 602 26.46 -5.92 7.13
CA PRO A 602 27.21 -6.49 8.24
C PRO A 602 26.93 -7.97 8.49
N ILE A 603 25.68 -8.41 8.35
CA ILE A 603 25.26 -9.81 8.43
C ILE A 603 24.39 -10.12 7.20
N ASN A 604 24.82 -11.09 6.39
CA ASN A 604 24.02 -11.62 5.29
C ASN A 604 23.62 -13.06 5.58
N ILE A 605 22.33 -13.34 5.46
CA ILE A 605 21.74 -14.65 5.67
C ILE A 605 21.22 -15.13 4.32
N GLY A 606 21.89 -16.13 3.74
CA GLY A 606 21.56 -16.70 2.44
C GLY A 606 20.15 -17.26 2.39
N TYR A 607 19.68 -17.86 3.50
CA TYR A 607 18.35 -18.46 3.62
C TYR A 607 17.18 -17.51 3.28
N ILE A 608 17.36 -16.20 3.52
CA ILE A 608 16.35 -15.17 3.24
C ILE A 608 16.68 -14.33 2.00
N ASN A 609 17.67 -14.77 1.21
CA ASN A 609 18.04 -14.19 -0.08
C ASN A 609 18.20 -12.66 -0.05
N GLY A 610 18.90 -12.17 0.97
CA GLY A 610 19.19 -10.74 1.15
C GLY A 610 17.98 -9.88 1.54
N ALA A 611 16.81 -10.47 1.83
CA ALA A 611 15.76 -9.76 2.56
C ALA A 611 16.20 -9.52 4.01
N PHE A 612 15.62 -8.52 4.67
CA PHE A 612 16.06 -8.13 6.02
C PHE A 612 14.95 -7.68 6.96
N SER A 613 13.66 -7.79 6.64
CA SER A 613 12.64 -7.40 7.63
C SER A 613 12.64 -8.36 8.83
N ILE A 614 12.18 -7.87 9.99
CA ILE A 614 12.23 -8.64 11.25
C ILE A 614 11.50 -9.98 11.15
N LYS A 615 10.36 -10.00 10.44
CA LYS A 615 9.60 -11.22 10.16
C LYS A 615 10.39 -12.23 9.31
N LYS A 616 11.30 -11.79 8.43
CA LYS A 616 12.18 -12.70 7.68
C LYS A 616 13.30 -13.25 8.57
N ILE A 617 13.84 -12.43 9.47
CA ILE A 617 14.82 -12.88 10.47
C ILE A 617 14.21 -13.93 11.39
N GLU A 618 13.00 -13.67 11.89
CA GLU A 618 12.19 -14.63 12.64
C GLU A 618 11.97 -15.93 11.87
N TYR A 619 11.49 -15.83 10.64
CA TYR A 619 11.26 -17.00 9.80
C TYR A 619 12.51 -17.87 9.66
N PHE A 620 13.68 -17.25 9.50
CA PHE A 620 14.95 -17.95 9.50
C PHE A 620 15.23 -18.68 10.82
N VAL A 621 15.02 -18.03 11.96
CA VAL A 621 15.20 -18.62 13.31
C VAL A 621 14.28 -19.83 13.51
N THR A 622 12.99 -19.67 13.19
CA THR A 622 11.95 -20.68 13.43
C THR A 622 12.16 -21.91 12.54
N GLU A 623 12.35 -21.73 11.23
CA GLU A 623 12.54 -22.84 10.28
C GLU A 623 13.82 -23.63 10.54
N ASN A 624 14.88 -22.96 11.00
CA ASN A 624 16.16 -23.61 11.34
C ASN A 624 16.22 -24.07 12.81
N LYS A 625 15.10 -23.97 13.55
CA LYS A 625 14.98 -24.40 14.96
C LYS A 625 16.04 -23.77 15.87
N LEU A 626 16.45 -22.55 15.57
CA LEU A 626 17.50 -21.85 16.32
C LEU A 626 17.01 -21.34 17.67
N GLY A 627 15.69 -21.20 17.86
CA GLY A 627 15.09 -20.67 19.09
C GLY A 627 15.49 -21.41 20.38
N GLN A 628 15.83 -22.71 20.29
CA GLN A 628 16.34 -23.48 21.43
C GLN A 628 17.73 -23.02 21.93
N TYR A 629 18.45 -22.22 21.13
CA TYR A 629 19.75 -21.66 21.47
C TYR A 629 19.68 -20.16 21.80
N LEU A 630 18.51 -19.54 21.61
CA LEU A 630 18.26 -18.13 21.89
C LEU A 630 17.60 -18.00 23.26
N LYS A 631 17.84 -16.87 23.93
CA LYS A 631 17.29 -16.64 25.26
C LYS A 631 15.83 -16.21 25.18
N HIS A 632 15.53 -15.29 24.27
CA HIS A 632 14.20 -14.80 24.00
C HIS A 632 13.67 -15.45 22.73
N ASN A 633 12.41 -15.88 22.80
CA ASN A 633 11.68 -16.47 21.69
C ASN A 633 10.35 -15.75 21.55
N ILE A 634 9.82 -15.78 20.34
CA ILE A 634 8.50 -15.25 20.05
C ILE A 634 7.48 -16.37 19.90
N LYS A 635 6.20 -16.01 19.85
CA LYS A 635 5.20 -16.88 19.24
C LYS A 635 5.25 -16.66 17.73
N PRO A 636 5.37 -17.72 16.90
CA PRO A 636 5.42 -17.55 15.45
C PRO A 636 4.22 -16.74 14.94
N TYR A 637 4.45 -15.76 14.06
CA TYR A 637 3.40 -14.86 13.56
C TYR A 637 2.21 -15.60 12.96
N SER A 638 2.45 -16.76 12.35
CA SER A 638 1.40 -17.61 11.76
C SER A 638 0.36 -18.11 12.78
N GLU A 639 0.72 -18.17 14.07
CA GLU A 639 -0.12 -18.64 15.17
C GLU A 639 -0.86 -17.51 15.91
N LEU A 640 -0.66 -16.26 15.50
CA LEU A 640 -1.32 -15.10 16.08
C LEU A 640 -2.69 -14.85 15.43
N ASN A 641 -3.61 -14.25 16.19
CA ASN A 641 -4.89 -13.78 15.67
C ASN A 641 -4.71 -12.52 14.80
N VAL A 642 -3.81 -11.62 15.21
CA VAL A 642 -3.32 -10.50 14.41
C VAL A 642 -1.90 -10.84 13.97
N LYS A 643 -1.69 -10.95 12.66
CA LYS A 643 -0.45 -11.55 12.09
C LYS A 643 0.55 -10.54 11.55
N ASN A 644 0.11 -9.30 11.32
CA ASN A 644 0.89 -8.24 10.69
C ASN A 644 0.30 -6.86 10.99
N GLY A 645 1.10 -5.83 10.71
CA GLY A 645 0.73 -4.43 10.93
C GLY A 645 -0.46 -3.97 10.12
N SER A 646 -0.65 -4.48 8.88
CA SER A 646 -1.85 -4.16 8.08
C SER A 646 -3.14 -4.62 8.79
N SER A 647 -3.12 -5.81 9.39
CA SER A 647 -4.25 -6.33 10.16
C SER A 647 -4.52 -5.50 11.42
N ALA A 648 -3.45 -5.09 12.13
CA ALA A 648 -3.56 -4.20 13.28
C ALA A 648 -4.13 -2.83 12.89
N LEU A 649 -3.60 -2.24 11.81
CA LEU A 649 -4.05 -0.97 11.22
C LEU A 649 -5.53 -1.03 10.85
N ILE A 650 -5.98 -2.11 10.21
CA ILE A 650 -7.39 -2.32 9.83
C ILE A 650 -8.29 -2.37 11.06
N ILE A 651 -7.91 -3.12 12.10
CA ILE A 651 -8.69 -3.22 13.35
C ILE A 651 -8.80 -1.83 14.02
N SER A 652 -7.69 -1.11 14.16
CA SER A 652 -7.66 0.24 14.73
C SER A 652 -8.46 1.24 13.89
N THR A 653 -8.38 1.14 12.56
CA THR A 653 -9.15 1.98 11.63
C THR A 653 -10.65 1.69 11.73
N SER A 654 -11.03 0.43 11.89
CA SER A 654 -12.42 0.01 12.11
C SER A 654 -12.97 0.61 13.38
N ARG A 655 -12.17 0.63 14.45
CA ARG A 655 -12.53 1.28 15.71
C ARG A 655 -12.69 2.78 15.53
N ALA A 656 -11.75 3.45 14.84
CA ALA A 656 -11.81 4.88 14.55
C ALA A 656 -13.06 5.27 13.73
N LEU A 657 -13.46 4.41 12.79
CA LEU A 657 -14.68 4.56 12.00
C LEU A 657 -15.96 4.11 12.75
N ASN A 658 -15.82 3.62 13.98
CA ASN A 658 -16.89 3.13 14.84
C ASN A 658 -17.64 1.90 14.27
N PHE A 659 -16.97 1.08 13.46
CA PHE A 659 -17.48 -0.23 13.02
C PHE A 659 -17.46 -1.25 14.16
N ILE A 660 -16.31 -1.33 14.82
CA ILE A 660 -16.11 -2.19 15.99
C ILE A 660 -16.57 -1.41 17.23
N LYS A 661 -17.61 -1.92 17.89
CA LYS A 661 -18.17 -1.34 19.13
C LYS A 661 -17.35 -1.75 20.34
N ASP A 662 -17.68 -1.19 21.50
CA ASP A 662 -16.85 -1.28 22.71
C ASP A 662 -16.60 -2.73 23.17
N ASN A 663 -17.60 -3.62 23.08
CA ASN A 663 -17.44 -5.03 23.48
C ASN A 663 -16.42 -5.76 22.59
N GLU A 664 -16.59 -5.68 21.27
CA GLU A 664 -15.68 -6.31 20.31
C GLU A 664 -14.29 -5.65 20.37
N TRP A 665 -14.22 -4.33 20.56
CA TRP A 665 -12.96 -3.61 20.75
C TRP A 665 -12.18 -4.15 21.95
N ASN A 666 -12.84 -4.34 23.09
CA ASN A 666 -12.21 -4.89 24.30
C ASN A 666 -11.65 -6.31 24.09
N GLU A 667 -12.25 -7.10 23.20
CA GLU A 667 -11.70 -8.41 22.81
C GLU A 667 -10.48 -8.24 21.91
N LYS A 668 -10.57 -7.38 20.89
CA LYS A 668 -9.48 -7.11 19.93
C LYS A 668 -8.24 -6.49 20.57
N ILE A 669 -8.39 -5.69 21.63
CA ILE A 669 -7.26 -5.14 22.40
C ILE A 669 -6.30 -6.25 22.84
N LYS A 670 -6.81 -7.42 23.24
CA LYS A 670 -5.95 -8.53 23.70
C LYS A 670 -5.07 -9.05 22.58
N ASP A 671 -5.66 -9.26 21.40
CA ASP A 671 -4.94 -9.75 20.23
C ASP A 671 -3.93 -8.71 19.69
N LEU A 672 -4.34 -7.44 19.68
CA LEU A 672 -3.45 -6.32 19.34
C LEU A 672 -2.23 -6.31 20.26
N LYS A 673 -2.43 -6.31 21.59
CA LYS A 673 -1.34 -6.34 22.59
C LYS A 673 -0.38 -7.49 22.36
N ILE A 674 -0.90 -8.70 22.14
CA ILE A 674 -0.08 -9.88 21.88
C ILE A 674 0.80 -9.67 20.65
N TYR A 675 0.24 -9.12 19.55
CA TYR A 675 0.98 -8.92 18.31
C TYR A 675 2.13 -7.91 18.45
N CYS A 676 1.89 -6.70 18.93
CA CYS A 676 2.97 -5.71 19.09
C CYS A 676 4.00 -6.14 20.15
N HIS A 677 3.57 -6.83 21.21
CA HIS A 677 4.51 -7.44 22.17
C HIS A 677 5.43 -8.44 21.47
N ASN A 678 4.88 -9.22 20.54
CA ASN A 678 5.62 -10.19 19.75
C ASN A 678 6.66 -9.51 18.83
N ASP A 679 6.36 -8.34 18.27
CA ASP A 679 7.33 -7.54 17.48
C ASP A 679 8.52 -7.08 18.32
N VAL A 680 8.28 -6.58 19.55
CA VAL A 680 9.36 -6.21 20.47
C VAL A 680 10.17 -7.44 20.91
N MET A 681 9.50 -8.56 21.18
CA MET A 681 10.18 -9.82 21.47
C MET A 681 10.99 -10.34 20.28
N ALA A 682 10.56 -10.08 19.03
CA ALA A 682 11.31 -10.41 17.84
C ALA A 682 12.61 -9.60 17.74
N MET A 683 12.63 -8.35 18.25
CA MET A 683 13.85 -7.54 18.31
C MET A 683 14.87 -8.13 19.30
N LEU A 684 14.39 -8.56 20.48
CA LEU A 684 15.21 -9.27 21.46
C LEU A 684 15.76 -10.59 20.90
N MET A 685 14.92 -11.36 20.22
CA MET A 685 15.32 -12.59 19.54
C MET A 685 16.36 -12.32 18.43
N ALA A 686 16.22 -11.24 17.66
CA ALA A 686 17.22 -10.83 16.67
C ALA A 686 18.57 -10.46 17.33
N ALA A 687 18.55 -9.75 18.45
CA ALA A 687 19.75 -9.45 19.24
C ALA A 687 20.41 -10.73 19.78
N ASP A 688 19.62 -11.69 20.28
CA ASP A 688 20.13 -12.99 20.69
C ASP A 688 20.70 -13.80 19.52
N LEU A 689 20.07 -13.73 18.35
CA LEU A 689 20.57 -14.36 17.12
C LEU A 689 21.95 -13.79 16.76
N ILE A 690 22.13 -12.47 16.81
CA ILE A 690 23.44 -11.84 16.55
C ILE A 690 24.49 -12.39 17.53
N LYS A 691 24.17 -12.43 18.84
CA LYS A 691 25.06 -13.01 19.87
C LYS A 691 25.37 -14.49 19.60
N TYR A 692 24.38 -15.26 19.14
CA TYR A 692 24.56 -16.66 18.77
C TYR A 692 25.49 -16.82 17.55
N LEU A 693 25.27 -16.05 16.48
CA LEU A 693 26.07 -16.11 15.27
C LEU A 693 27.53 -15.73 15.54
N MET A 694 27.76 -14.78 16.44
CA MET A 694 29.12 -14.37 16.83
C MET A 694 29.94 -15.48 17.51
N LYS A 695 29.30 -16.50 18.09
CA LYS A 695 30.02 -17.69 18.61
C LYS A 695 30.75 -18.46 17.51
N ASN A 696 30.22 -18.41 16.29
CA ASN A 696 30.77 -19.06 15.10
C ASN A 696 31.37 -18.05 14.09
N LYS A 697 31.72 -16.83 14.54
CA LYS A 697 32.22 -15.72 13.70
C LYS A 697 33.30 -16.16 12.70
N LYS A 698 34.23 -17.04 13.10
CA LYS A 698 35.33 -17.51 12.23
C LYS A 698 34.84 -18.19 10.95
N GLU A 699 33.78 -18.98 11.03
CA GLU A 699 33.20 -19.65 9.86
C GLU A 699 32.55 -18.63 8.93
N TYR A 700 31.78 -17.70 9.49
CA TYR A 700 31.08 -16.68 8.71
C TYR A 700 32.01 -15.63 8.11
N LEU A 701 33.15 -15.35 8.75
CA LEU A 701 34.23 -14.53 8.19
C LEU A 701 34.87 -15.21 6.99
N LYS A 702 35.10 -16.53 7.04
CA LYS A 702 35.61 -17.27 5.89
C LYS A 702 34.66 -17.18 4.69
N ASN A 703 33.35 -17.19 4.93
CA ASN A 703 32.37 -16.93 3.87
C ASN A 703 32.48 -15.49 3.35
N TYR A 704 32.57 -14.49 4.24
CA TYR A 704 32.80 -13.10 3.85
C TYR A 704 34.01 -12.95 2.91
N GLU A 705 35.17 -13.49 3.31
CA GLU A 705 36.40 -13.46 2.50
C GLU A 705 36.29 -14.25 1.18
N LYS A 706 35.64 -15.42 1.19
CA LYS A 706 35.48 -16.25 -0.01
C LYS A 706 34.61 -15.55 -1.07
N TYR A 707 33.57 -14.87 -0.63
CA TYR A 707 32.56 -14.23 -1.49
C TYR A 707 32.70 -12.71 -1.58
N ASP A 708 33.85 -12.16 -1.16
CA ASP A 708 34.29 -10.82 -1.50
C ASP A 708 34.63 -10.80 -3.02
N VAL A 709 33.74 -10.20 -3.80
CA VAL A 709 33.82 -10.05 -5.27
C VAL A 709 33.16 -8.75 -5.70
#